data_AF-A0A7S4QIW7-F1
#
_entry.id   AF-A0A7S4QIW7-F1
#
_cell.length_a   1.000
_cell.length_b   1.000
_cell.length_c   1.000
_cell.angle_alpha   90.00
_cell.angle_beta   90.00
_cell.angle_gamma   90.00
#
_symmetry.space_group_name_H-M   'P 1'
#
loop_
_entity.id
_entity.type
_entity.pdbx_description
1 polymer ?
#
loop_
_entity_poly.entity_id
_entity_poly.type
_entity_poly.pdbx_seq_one_letter_code
_entity_poly.pdbx_strand_id
1 'polypeptide(L)'
;MEWWDQELFNGTGGAFHPELASKLRRPEKPSPTTWEELLEARVSVVCPTTDSRHEFHEQLWTVFEAQAWPDKELVIVETYTTRPSAFFTEKKKTDDRLVYMSFKVQPNGDWSIGLKRNICTHLASGTYMANFDDDDMYAPSYLEVMVNSLLEQKSEAITLSTYYVFDVRSGTFGWCDQRYASESTRYGYGFSYVFLRGAALCHPYPDKNMGEDFCFFNALRKRNRGTVLGGQRQVALHVDECGICCHTLHPKATSNTYAKRKVPIEEVEGLDIADLDLESYMNRFPQTQGMSRYIGKSEQREQKVTIHSTAGDFQLTLKVGDPVVEVQERLHGQMQCGGSPTEVHLHSSCPPCLQLKDGKLVVAEMQEFLAQVEDPGVEGPTSCPQSQEEVRAQAVLGSPALASTVRVGPRRAELWATLPAERWEEPDTEVIVSDMRNQDLSVSVRVHGIERLAGVRRAVIRQHGSQSEVGQRLAKEIRLAQRQEKEKGSYFEACNLSRWLLDSREFFTPGLQSLLDQVAVEQGHGLPVVRVYVADMEDAFLLVEVPLPASSHELRAVLGERLPTDVRLFPGHLQRCSGPGTPEPLGEEARLPSVVTADHLNGSVLDTIFATREMAIQAQEWCIALLSKDETQQLFDSLEAASDGNYNKYRVRMFDALYNTIYTPLLEAYGLPLDRKGVMMLSTSIQAHFSPMDYDMAQNWLQVEQLMRNQVGVKAAEASLAQIHAVWAQG
;
A
#
# COMPACT_ATOMS: atom_id res chain seq x y z
N MET A 1 -0.75 -43.10 39.70
CA MET A 1 -1.89 -43.34 38.80
C MET A 1 -3.02 -42.41 39.22
N GLU A 2 -3.19 -41.30 38.50
CA GLU A 2 -4.36 -40.42 38.63
C GLU A 2 -5.60 -41.04 37.96
N TRP A 3 -6.78 -40.41 38.04
CA TRP A 3 -7.98 -40.89 37.35
C TRP A 3 -7.74 -41.05 35.84
N TRP A 4 -7.07 -40.07 35.22
CA TRP A 4 -6.73 -40.08 33.80
C TRP A 4 -5.84 -41.27 33.41
N ASP A 5 -4.78 -41.51 34.18
CA ASP A 5 -3.90 -42.67 34.02
C ASP A 5 -4.68 -43.99 34.11
N GLN A 6 -5.61 -44.08 35.07
CA GLN A 6 -6.42 -45.27 35.29
C GLN A 6 -7.39 -45.53 34.11
N GLU A 7 -7.94 -44.49 33.48
CA GLU A 7 -8.74 -44.64 32.25
C GLU A 7 -7.90 -45.12 31.08
N LEU A 8 -6.70 -44.56 30.87
CA LEU A 8 -5.77 -45.01 29.82
C LEU A 8 -5.31 -46.46 30.02
N PHE A 9 -5.01 -46.85 31.26
CA PHE A 9 -4.67 -48.22 31.60
C PHE A 9 -5.85 -49.17 31.36
N ASN A 10 -7.06 -48.81 31.81
CA ASN A 10 -8.24 -49.66 31.67
C ASN A 10 -8.71 -49.80 30.22
N GLY A 11 -8.78 -48.71 29.45
CA GLY A 11 -9.23 -48.70 28.06
C GLY A 11 -8.32 -49.52 27.13
N THR A 12 -7.04 -49.64 27.47
CA THR A 12 -6.06 -50.47 26.74
C THR A 12 -5.97 -51.91 27.26
N GLY A 13 -6.81 -52.31 28.22
CA GLY A 13 -6.76 -53.63 28.86
C GLY A 13 -5.47 -53.89 29.65
N GLY A 14 -4.84 -52.83 30.15
CA GLY A 14 -3.55 -52.86 30.85
C GLY A 14 -2.30 -52.87 29.96
N ALA A 15 -2.46 -52.79 28.63
CA ALA A 15 -1.33 -52.81 27.69
C ALA A 15 -0.56 -51.48 27.64
N PHE A 16 -1.21 -50.35 27.90
CA PHE A 16 -0.55 -49.07 28.14
C PHE A 16 -0.42 -48.82 29.65
N HIS A 17 0.81 -48.67 30.15
CA HIS A 17 1.07 -48.33 31.54
C HIS A 17 1.59 -46.88 31.65
N PRO A 18 0.77 -45.91 32.09
CA PRO A 18 1.10 -44.48 32.09
C PRO A 18 2.45 -44.16 32.76
N GLU A 19 2.71 -44.71 33.94
CA GLU A 19 3.96 -44.47 34.72
C GLU A 19 5.23 -45.13 34.12
N LEU A 20 5.08 -45.97 33.10
CA LEU A 20 6.20 -46.50 32.30
C LEU A 20 6.34 -45.74 30.99
N ALA A 21 5.21 -45.43 30.34
CA ALA A 21 5.16 -44.61 29.14
C ALA A 21 5.64 -43.17 29.37
N SER A 22 5.44 -42.61 30.57
CA SER A 22 5.91 -41.28 30.95
C SER A 22 7.45 -41.13 30.88
N LYS A 23 8.19 -42.24 30.89
CA LYS A 23 9.66 -42.30 30.76
C LYS A 23 10.15 -42.24 29.31
N LEU A 24 9.23 -42.31 28.33
CA LEU A 24 9.51 -42.17 26.90
C LEU A 24 9.26 -40.75 26.39
N ARG A 25 8.74 -39.85 27.23
CA ARG A 25 8.49 -38.45 26.91
C ARG A 25 9.82 -37.71 26.83
N ARG A 26 9.98 -36.78 25.87
CA ARG A 26 11.09 -35.81 25.92
C ARG A 26 10.95 -34.96 27.21
N PRO A 27 12.04 -34.45 27.80
CA PRO A 27 11.95 -33.64 29.02
C PRO A 27 10.99 -32.47 28.86
N GLU A 28 10.05 -32.33 29.80
CA GLU A 28 9.15 -31.16 29.85
C GLU A 28 9.98 -29.89 30.06
N LYS A 29 9.71 -28.86 29.25
CA LYS A 29 10.14 -27.48 29.53
C LYS A 29 9.25 -26.91 30.66
N PRO A 30 9.73 -25.90 31.42
CA PRO A 30 8.86 -25.09 32.26
C PRO A 30 7.68 -24.53 31.46
N SER A 31 6.51 -24.38 32.09
CA SER A 31 5.38 -23.70 31.46
C SER A 31 5.76 -22.25 31.14
N PRO A 32 5.53 -21.76 29.89
CA PRO A 32 5.87 -20.40 29.51
C PRO A 32 5.04 -19.39 30.30
N THR A 33 5.66 -18.26 30.65
CA THR A 33 5.11 -17.17 31.45
C THR A 33 5.06 -15.83 30.72
N THR A 34 5.89 -15.65 29.68
CA THR A 34 5.89 -14.48 28.80
C THR A 34 5.39 -14.80 27.38
N TRP A 35 5.25 -13.79 26.53
CA TRP A 35 4.83 -13.96 25.13
C TRP A 35 5.94 -14.57 24.26
N GLU A 36 7.18 -14.23 24.58
CA GLU A 36 8.40 -14.71 23.94
C GLU A 36 8.58 -16.22 24.25
N GLU A 37 8.43 -16.62 25.51
CA GLU A 37 8.43 -18.03 25.91
C GLU A 37 7.29 -18.83 25.27
N LEU A 38 6.13 -18.21 24.99
CA LEU A 38 5.03 -18.83 24.27
C LEU A 38 5.35 -19.05 22.78
N LEU A 39 6.11 -18.14 22.14
CA LEU A 39 6.56 -18.26 20.76
C LEU A 39 7.72 -19.26 20.59
N GLU A 40 8.50 -19.53 21.65
CA GLU A 40 9.56 -20.57 21.65
C GLU A 40 9.13 -21.92 22.29
N ALA A 41 7.86 -22.03 22.70
CA ALA A 41 7.36 -23.22 23.39
C ALA A 41 7.28 -24.45 22.45
N ARG A 42 7.45 -25.64 23.03
CA ARG A 42 7.44 -26.88 22.24
C ARG A 42 6.05 -27.20 21.69
N VAL A 43 6.01 -27.57 20.41
CA VAL A 43 4.85 -28.21 19.77
C VAL A 43 5.04 -29.74 19.75
N SER A 44 4.07 -30.46 20.28
CA SER A 44 3.92 -31.90 20.08
C SER A 44 3.00 -32.17 18.90
N VAL A 45 3.58 -32.54 17.76
CA VAL A 45 2.81 -33.08 16.63
C VAL A 45 2.40 -34.51 16.98
N VAL A 46 1.13 -34.85 16.83
CA VAL A 46 0.59 -36.15 17.26
C VAL A 46 -0.23 -36.83 16.18
N CYS A 47 0.04 -38.13 15.97
CA CYS A 47 -0.72 -38.96 15.03
C CYS A 47 -1.05 -40.35 15.62
N PRO A 48 -2.34 -40.72 15.73
CA PRO A 48 -2.78 -42.09 16.00
C PRO A 48 -2.82 -42.89 14.68
N THR A 49 -2.19 -44.06 14.60
CA THR A 49 -2.14 -44.84 13.34
C THR A 49 -2.27 -46.37 13.53
N THR A 50 -2.16 -47.14 12.45
CA THR A 50 -2.32 -48.60 12.41
C THR A 50 -1.38 -49.27 11.40
N ASP A 51 -1.17 -50.59 11.52
CA ASP A 51 -0.44 -51.34 10.49
C ASP A 51 -1.08 -51.33 9.09
N SER A 52 -2.37 -51.01 9.00
CA SER A 52 -3.07 -50.80 7.71
C SER A 52 -2.75 -49.47 7.00
N ARG A 53 -1.91 -48.62 7.61
CA ARG A 53 -1.51 -47.27 7.16
C ARG A 53 0.02 -47.08 7.00
N HIS A 54 0.83 -48.15 7.11
CA HIS A 54 2.30 -48.11 6.96
C HIS A 54 2.80 -47.37 5.69
N GLU A 55 2.00 -47.35 4.62
CA GLU A 55 2.23 -46.61 3.36
C GLU A 55 2.39 -45.08 3.52
N PHE A 56 1.96 -44.52 4.65
CA PHE A 56 2.00 -43.07 4.95
C PHE A 56 3.07 -42.66 5.98
N HIS A 57 3.73 -43.61 6.64
CA HIS A 57 4.58 -43.30 7.80
C HIS A 57 5.85 -42.50 7.45
N GLU A 58 6.42 -42.74 6.27
CA GLU A 58 7.58 -41.98 5.76
C GLU A 58 7.18 -40.55 5.37
N GLN A 59 6.01 -40.37 4.76
CA GLN A 59 5.43 -39.06 4.45
C GLN A 59 5.20 -38.24 5.72
N LEU A 60 4.50 -38.79 6.73
CA LEU A 60 4.22 -38.08 7.97
C LEU A 60 5.51 -37.58 8.63
N TRP A 61 6.59 -38.37 8.53
CA TRP A 61 7.90 -37.93 8.98
C TRP A 61 8.47 -36.77 8.15
N THR A 62 8.46 -36.85 6.81
CA THR A 62 8.90 -35.75 5.94
C THR A 62 8.14 -34.46 6.22
N VAL A 63 6.82 -34.54 6.37
CA VAL A 63 5.93 -33.41 6.63
C VAL A 63 6.13 -32.82 8.03
N PHE A 64 6.43 -33.66 9.03
CA PHE A 64 6.87 -33.22 10.37
C PHE A 64 8.26 -32.55 10.35
N GLU A 65 9.22 -33.14 9.65
CA GLU A 65 10.61 -32.67 9.59
C GLU A 65 10.72 -31.31 8.89
N ALA A 66 9.92 -31.10 7.84
CA ALA A 66 9.86 -29.87 7.05
C ALA A 66 9.27 -28.66 7.79
N GLN A 67 8.55 -28.83 8.92
CA GLN A 67 7.97 -27.69 9.65
C GLN A 67 9.05 -26.70 10.09
N ALA A 68 8.81 -25.40 9.92
CA ALA A 68 9.75 -24.34 10.33
C ALA A 68 9.94 -24.28 11.86
N TRP A 69 8.92 -24.68 12.64
CA TRP A 69 8.92 -24.56 14.11
C TRP A 69 10.14 -25.24 14.78
N PRO A 70 10.91 -24.53 15.64
CA PRO A 70 12.23 -25.00 16.08
C PRO A 70 12.17 -26.18 17.07
N ASP A 71 11.52 -26.04 18.23
CA ASP A 71 11.35 -27.15 19.18
C ASP A 71 10.04 -27.90 18.91
N LYS A 72 10.13 -28.94 18.11
CA LYS A 72 9.01 -29.84 17.77
C LYS A 72 9.37 -31.29 18.07
N GLU A 73 8.36 -32.08 18.42
CA GLU A 73 8.43 -33.54 18.55
C GLU A 73 7.27 -34.22 17.82
N LEU A 74 7.46 -35.46 17.40
CA LEU A 74 6.43 -36.29 16.77
C LEU A 74 6.06 -37.44 17.69
N VAL A 75 4.80 -37.50 18.11
CA VAL A 75 4.26 -38.53 19.01
C VAL A 75 3.36 -39.48 18.22
N ILE A 76 3.81 -40.73 18.07
CA ILE A 76 3.11 -41.76 17.31
C ILE A 76 2.61 -42.86 18.24
N VAL A 77 1.30 -43.13 18.18
CA VAL A 77 0.66 -44.30 18.80
C VAL A 77 0.12 -45.20 17.70
N GLU A 78 0.85 -46.28 17.40
CA GLU A 78 0.45 -47.29 16.43
C GLU A 78 -0.18 -48.49 17.14
N THR A 79 -1.26 -49.03 16.56
CA THR A 79 -1.73 -50.39 16.87
C THR A 79 -1.55 -51.31 15.67
N TYR A 80 -1.14 -52.55 15.89
CA TYR A 80 -0.86 -53.50 14.81
C TYR A 80 -1.41 -54.90 15.10
N THR A 81 -1.83 -55.59 14.05
CA THR A 81 -2.19 -57.01 14.09
C THR A 81 -1.00 -57.90 13.71
N THR A 82 -0.23 -57.45 12.73
CA THR A 82 0.84 -58.24 12.09
C THR A 82 2.21 -57.87 12.66
N ARG A 83 2.66 -56.64 12.43
CA ARG A 83 3.97 -56.11 12.87
C ARG A 83 3.90 -54.58 13.06
N PRO A 84 4.72 -53.98 13.93
CA PRO A 84 4.86 -52.54 14.03
C PRO A 84 5.51 -51.95 12.76
N SER A 85 5.41 -50.63 12.55
CA SER A 85 6.09 -49.92 11.47
C SER A 85 7.59 -50.13 11.54
N ALA A 86 8.18 -50.65 10.46
CA ALA A 86 9.62 -50.80 10.33
C ALA A 86 10.31 -49.43 10.34
N PHE A 87 9.77 -48.45 9.60
CA PHE A 87 10.31 -47.10 9.50
C PHE A 87 10.41 -46.41 10.87
N PHE A 88 9.30 -46.29 11.62
CA PHE A 88 9.36 -45.67 12.96
C PHE A 88 10.16 -46.52 13.96
N THR A 89 10.23 -47.84 13.79
CA THR A 89 11.07 -48.71 14.63
C THR A 89 12.56 -48.42 14.47
N GLU A 90 13.01 -48.05 13.27
CA GLU A 90 14.39 -47.64 13.01
C GLU A 90 14.63 -46.16 13.30
N LYS A 91 13.77 -45.24 12.82
CA LYS A 91 13.92 -43.77 13.00
C LYS A 91 14.04 -43.36 14.48
N LYS A 92 13.33 -44.04 15.39
CA LYS A 92 13.42 -43.75 16.85
C LYS A 92 14.78 -44.07 17.48
N LYS A 93 15.67 -44.78 16.77
CA LYS A 93 17.04 -45.09 17.21
C LYS A 93 18.03 -43.99 16.81
N THR A 94 17.63 -43.08 15.93
CA THR A 94 18.49 -42.06 15.33
C THR A 94 17.99 -40.63 15.51
N ASP A 95 16.78 -40.44 16.08
CA ASP A 95 16.15 -39.12 16.20
C ASP A 95 15.28 -39.00 17.46
N ASP A 96 15.81 -38.32 18.48
CA ASP A 96 15.15 -38.11 19.78
C ASP A 96 13.92 -37.18 19.72
N ARG A 97 13.53 -36.69 18.53
CA ARG A 97 12.25 -36.01 18.32
C ARG A 97 11.07 -36.99 18.18
N LEU A 98 11.32 -38.29 17.95
CA LEU A 98 10.27 -39.30 17.71
C LEU A 98 9.89 -40.09 18.97
N VAL A 99 8.76 -39.75 19.59
CA VAL A 99 8.14 -40.50 20.69
C VAL A 99 7.18 -41.54 20.11
N TYR A 100 7.69 -42.74 19.81
CA TYR A 100 6.91 -43.81 19.15
C TYR A 100 6.63 -45.01 20.06
N MET A 101 5.34 -45.30 20.27
CA MET A 101 4.84 -46.52 20.90
C MET A 101 3.97 -47.33 19.93
N SER A 102 4.12 -48.66 19.98
CA SER A 102 3.44 -49.61 19.10
C SER A 102 2.84 -50.77 19.89
N PHE A 103 1.55 -51.03 19.75
CA PHE A 103 0.82 -52.04 20.54
C PHE A 103 0.23 -53.14 19.66
N LYS A 104 0.44 -54.41 20.04
CA LYS A 104 -0.19 -55.52 19.33
C LYS A 104 -1.64 -55.69 19.77
N VAL A 105 -2.57 -55.56 18.84
CA VAL A 105 -4.03 -55.72 19.04
C VAL A 105 -4.53 -56.99 18.34
N GLN A 106 -5.74 -57.42 18.70
CA GLN A 106 -6.40 -58.55 18.03
C GLN A 106 -7.03 -58.09 16.70
N PRO A 107 -7.14 -58.97 15.68
CA PRO A 107 -7.92 -58.67 14.48
C PRO A 107 -9.36 -58.26 14.83
N ASN A 108 -9.81 -57.12 14.29
CA ASN A 108 -11.09 -56.46 14.61
C ASN A 108 -11.25 -55.98 16.08
N GLY A 109 -10.19 -56.01 16.89
CA GLY A 109 -10.16 -55.54 18.27
C GLY A 109 -9.21 -54.34 18.45
N ASP A 110 -9.24 -53.40 17.52
CA ASP A 110 -8.43 -52.18 17.58
C ASP A 110 -8.96 -51.16 18.60
N TRP A 111 -8.05 -50.37 19.17
CA TRP A 111 -8.38 -49.27 20.08
C TRP A 111 -9.02 -48.11 19.31
N SER A 112 -9.82 -47.31 20.01
CA SER A 112 -10.47 -46.18 19.35
C SER A 112 -9.49 -45.05 19.00
N ILE A 113 -9.81 -44.26 17.96
CA ILE A 113 -9.06 -43.05 17.61
C ILE A 113 -8.99 -42.09 18.81
N GLY A 114 -10.09 -41.92 19.55
CA GLY A 114 -10.13 -41.08 20.76
C GLY A 114 -9.18 -41.57 21.84
N LEU A 115 -9.17 -42.88 22.14
CA LEU A 115 -8.23 -43.48 23.09
C LEU A 115 -6.78 -43.30 22.63
N LYS A 116 -6.47 -43.51 21.33
CA LYS A 116 -5.12 -43.28 20.80
C LYS A 116 -4.71 -41.79 20.90
N ARG A 117 -5.58 -40.83 20.56
CA ARG A 117 -5.30 -39.38 20.72
C ARG A 117 -5.10 -38.99 22.19
N ASN A 118 -5.80 -39.63 23.13
CA ASN A 118 -5.57 -39.45 24.57
C ASN A 118 -4.21 -39.99 25.01
N ILE A 119 -3.79 -41.17 24.52
CA ILE A 119 -2.44 -41.72 24.77
C ILE A 119 -1.36 -40.80 24.20
N CYS A 120 -1.53 -40.28 22.98
CA CYS A 120 -0.62 -39.27 22.43
C CYS A 120 -0.56 -38.01 23.29
N THR A 121 -1.69 -37.54 23.83
CA THR A 121 -1.76 -36.36 24.72
C THR A 121 -1.04 -36.59 26.05
N HIS A 122 -1.11 -37.79 26.62
CA HIS A 122 -0.31 -38.17 27.78
C HIS A 122 1.19 -38.19 27.45
N LEU A 123 1.59 -38.77 26.31
CA LEU A 123 2.99 -38.87 25.87
C LEU A 123 3.61 -37.52 25.47
N ALA A 124 2.85 -36.62 24.85
CA ALA A 124 3.31 -35.29 24.46
C ALA A 124 3.97 -34.52 25.62
N SER A 125 5.08 -33.83 25.37
CA SER A 125 5.84 -32.99 26.30
C SER A 125 5.72 -31.48 26.02
N GLY A 126 5.06 -31.11 24.92
CA GLY A 126 4.88 -29.73 24.48
C GLY A 126 3.81 -28.94 25.22
N THR A 127 3.90 -27.62 25.11
CA THR A 127 2.85 -26.68 25.53
C THR A 127 1.69 -26.71 24.54
N TYR A 128 2.02 -26.81 23.23
CA TYR A 128 1.04 -26.98 22.17
C TYR A 128 0.99 -28.43 21.71
N MET A 129 -0.19 -28.81 21.24
CA MET A 129 -0.51 -30.04 20.53
C MET A 129 -0.89 -29.65 19.10
N ALA A 130 -0.43 -30.40 18.11
CA ALA A 130 -0.90 -30.31 16.74
C ALA A 130 -1.30 -31.71 16.26
N ASN A 131 -2.56 -31.92 15.90
CA ASN A 131 -3.00 -33.17 15.29
C ASN A 131 -2.55 -33.18 13.82
N PHE A 132 -1.69 -34.13 13.45
CA PHE A 132 -1.47 -34.49 12.06
C PHE A 132 -2.12 -35.86 11.82
N ASP A 133 -2.88 -36.00 10.74
CA ASP A 133 -3.29 -37.32 10.24
C ASP A 133 -2.25 -37.77 9.18
N ASP A 134 -1.93 -39.08 9.11
CA ASP A 134 -0.67 -39.53 8.45
C ASP A 134 -0.63 -39.39 6.92
N ASP A 135 -1.79 -39.30 6.26
CA ASP A 135 -1.96 -39.17 4.81
C ASP A 135 -2.06 -37.72 4.30
N ASP A 136 -2.20 -36.74 5.19
CA ASP A 136 -2.36 -35.32 4.86
C ASP A 136 -1.02 -34.59 4.58
N MET A 137 -1.11 -33.41 3.98
CA MET A 137 0.01 -32.49 3.76
C MET A 137 -0.15 -31.23 4.62
N TYR A 138 0.92 -30.86 5.32
CA TYR A 138 1.02 -29.65 6.13
C TYR A 138 2.28 -28.90 5.71
N ALA A 139 2.13 -27.70 5.17
CA ALA A 139 3.24 -26.89 4.65
C ALA A 139 4.31 -26.61 5.72
N PRO A 140 5.55 -26.26 5.34
CA PRO A 140 6.59 -25.85 6.29
C PRO A 140 6.14 -24.74 7.27
N SER A 141 5.31 -23.82 6.80
CA SER A 141 4.73 -22.70 7.56
C SER A 141 3.61 -23.11 8.53
N TYR A 142 3.04 -24.31 8.42
CA TYR A 142 1.76 -24.68 9.05
C TYR A 142 1.74 -24.51 10.58
N LEU A 143 2.73 -25.06 11.28
CA LEU A 143 2.78 -24.95 12.75
C LEU A 143 2.93 -23.50 13.22
N GLU A 144 3.73 -22.70 12.52
CA GLU A 144 3.99 -21.30 12.86
C GLU A 144 2.72 -20.46 12.69
N VAL A 145 2.08 -20.53 11.52
CA VAL A 145 0.84 -19.80 11.22
C VAL A 145 -0.28 -20.18 12.20
N MET A 146 -0.42 -21.46 12.53
CA MET A 146 -1.48 -21.94 13.42
C MET A 146 -1.23 -21.61 14.90
N VAL A 147 0.02 -21.64 15.37
CA VAL A 147 0.36 -21.21 16.76
C VAL A 147 0.24 -19.70 16.90
N ASN A 148 0.77 -18.92 15.96
CA ASN A 148 0.65 -17.46 15.98
C ASN A 148 -0.83 -17.03 15.96
N SER A 149 -1.66 -17.60 15.07
CA SER A 149 -3.08 -17.28 15.01
C SER A 149 -3.89 -17.74 16.24
N LEU A 150 -3.43 -18.76 16.98
CA LEU A 150 -4.00 -19.15 18.28
C LEU A 150 -3.67 -18.11 19.37
N LEU A 151 -2.42 -17.62 19.39
CA LEU A 151 -1.92 -16.62 20.33
C LEU A 151 -2.57 -15.25 20.11
N GLU A 152 -2.63 -14.78 18.87
CA GLU A 152 -3.32 -13.54 18.47
C GLU A 152 -4.81 -13.54 18.87
N GLN A 153 -5.52 -14.62 18.56
CA GLN A 153 -6.93 -14.81 18.95
C GLN A 153 -7.10 -15.20 20.43
N LYS A 154 -6.01 -15.30 21.20
CA LYS A 154 -5.95 -15.62 22.63
C LYS A 154 -6.80 -16.83 23.01
N SER A 155 -6.80 -17.87 22.16
CA SER A 155 -7.69 -19.03 22.27
C SER A 155 -6.98 -20.24 22.89
N GLU A 156 -7.70 -21.17 23.53
CA GLU A 156 -7.09 -22.42 24.05
C GLU A 156 -6.89 -23.47 22.93
N ALA A 157 -7.58 -23.31 21.80
CA ALA A 157 -7.51 -24.16 20.62
C ALA A 157 -7.85 -23.39 19.33
N ILE A 158 -7.45 -23.91 18.17
CA ILE A 158 -7.75 -23.39 16.83
C ILE A 158 -7.91 -24.54 15.81
N THR A 159 -8.66 -24.30 14.73
CA THR A 159 -8.85 -25.23 13.60
C THR A 159 -9.04 -24.45 12.30
N LEU A 160 -8.73 -25.06 11.15
CA LEU A 160 -8.96 -24.45 9.85
C LEU A 160 -10.45 -24.37 9.50
N SER A 161 -10.89 -23.19 9.03
CA SER A 161 -12.26 -22.96 8.53
C SER A 161 -12.36 -22.95 6.99
N THR A 162 -11.25 -22.73 6.31
CA THR A 162 -11.02 -23.04 4.89
C THR A 162 -9.72 -23.82 4.78
N TYR A 163 -9.58 -24.69 3.78
CA TYR A 163 -8.42 -25.58 3.56
C TYR A 163 -8.53 -26.23 2.17
N TYR A 164 -7.47 -26.93 1.73
CA TYR A 164 -7.44 -27.65 0.45
C TYR A 164 -7.65 -29.16 0.62
N VAL A 165 -8.02 -29.86 -0.46
CA VAL A 165 -8.16 -31.31 -0.51
C VAL A 165 -7.56 -31.91 -1.77
N PHE A 166 -7.09 -33.15 -1.71
CA PHE A 166 -6.61 -33.94 -2.85
C PHE A 166 -7.35 -35.28 -2.94
N ASP A 167 -8.09 -35.54 -4.02
CA ASP A 167 -8.72 -36.84 -4.27
C ASP A 167 -7.79 -37.74 -5.09
N VAL A 168 -7.08 -38.60 -4.37
CA VAL A 168 -6.08 -39.55 -4.89
C VAL A 168 -6.61 -40.45 -6.02
N ARG A 169 -7.93 -40.70 -6.09
CA ARG A 169 -8.50 -41.50 -7.19
C ARG A 169 -8.53 -40.75 -8.50
N SER A 170 -8.76 -39.44 -8.45
CA SER A 170 -8.93 -38.59 -9.63
C SER A 170 -7.74 -37.71 -9.95
N GLY A 171 -6.73 -37.65 -9.06
CA GLY A 171 -5.59 -36.75 -9.21
C GLY A 171 -6.02 -35.28 -9.22
N THR A 172 -7.13 -34.95 -8.55
CA THR A 172 -7.68 -33.59 -8.54
C THR A 172 -7.63 -32.96 -7.17
N PHE A 173 -7.24 -31.69 -7.16
CA PHE A 173 -7.29 -30.83 -5.99
C PHE A 173 -8.61 -30.05 -5.93
N GLY A 174 -9.02 -29.67 -4.72
CA GLY A 174 -10.21 -28.88 -4.45
C GLY A 174 -10.01 -27.95 -3.26
N TRP A 175 -10.88 -26.95 -3.15
CA TRP A 175 -10.85 -25.98 -2.05
C TRP A 175 -12.15 -26.03 -1.25
N CYS A 176 -12.05 -26.04 0.08
CA CYS A 176 -13.16 -26.17 1.02
C CYS A 176 -13.38 -24.89 1.82
N ASP A 177 -14.66 -24.56 2.05
CA ASP A 177 -15.06 -23.44 2.93
C ASP A 177 -16.19 -23.87 3.88
N GLN A 178 -15.83 -24.00 5.15
CA GLN A 178 -16.71 -24.42 6.25
C GLN A 178 -17.15 -23.23 7.13
N ARG A 179 -16.75 -21.99 6.81
CA ARG A 179 -17.15 -20.79 7.58
C ARG A 179 -18.67 -20.69 7.71
N TYR A 180 -19.42 -21.10 6.69
CA TYR A 180 -20.89 -21.13 6.66
C TYR A 180 -21.50 -22.53 6.83
N ALA A 181 -20.71 -23.55 7.19
CA ALA A 181 -21.21 -24.90 7.44
C ALA A 181 -21.89 -25.06 8.81
N SER A 182 -22.45 -26.25 9.09
CA SER A 182 -22.94 -26.62 10.42
C SER A 182 -21.78 -26.69 11.43
N GLU A 183 -22.08 -26.60 12.73
CA GLU A 183 -21.06 -26.69 13.77
C GLU A 183 -20.28 -28.02 13.73
N SER A 184 -20.93 -29.12 13.36
CA SER A 184 -20.30 -30.44 13.19
C SER A 184 -19.27 -30.49 12.07
N THR A 185 -19.43 -29.66 11.03
CA THR A 185 -18.55 -29.61 9.86
C THR A 185 -17.53 -28.47 9.97
N ARG A 186 -17.81 -27.44 10.78
CA ARG A 186 -16.87 -26.34 11.07
C ARG A 186 -15.88 -26.68 12.20
N TYR A 187 -16.24 -27.57 13.12
CA TYR A 187 -15.43 -27.93 14.31
C TYR A 187 -15.33 -29.45 14.51
N GLY A 188 -15.36 -30.25 13.42
CA GLY A 188 -15.35 -31.72 13.44
C GLY A 188 -14.52 -32.30 12.30
N TYR A 189 -13.31 -31.76 12.16
CA TYR A 189 -12.28 -32.21 11.24
C TYR A 189 -10.93 -32.17 11.95
N GLY A 190 -10.69 -33.20 12.77
CA GLY A 190 -9.58 -33.30 13.72
C GLY A 190 -8.16 -33.17 13.14
N PHE A 191 -8.00 -33.30 11.82
CA PHE A 191 -6.74 -33.19 11.09
C PHE A 191 -6.11 -31.79 11.14
N SER A 192 -6.87 -30.74 11.47
CA SER A 192 -6.37 -29.35 11.47
C SER A 192 -6.31 -28.69 12.85
N TYR A 193 -6.31 -29.49 13.92
CA TYR A 193 -6.42 -28.99 15.29
C TYR A 193 -5.05 -28.65 15.88
N VAL A 194 -4.88 -27.39 16.30
CA VAL A 194 -3.76 -26.94 17.15
C VAL A 194 -4.33 -26.40 18.46
N PHE A 195 -3.79 -26.81 19.61
CA PHE A 195 -4.35 -26.48 20.91
C PHE A 195 -3.35 -26.56 22.07
N LEU A 196 -3.62 -25.85 23.17
CA LEU A 196 -2.83 -25.98 24.40
C LEU A 196 -3.02 -27.37 25.01
N ARG A 197 -1.94 -28.10 25.30
CA ARG A 197 -1.98 -29.47 25.85
C ARG A 197 -2.84 -29.58 27.11
N GLY A 198 -2.77 -28.58 28.00
CA GLY A 198 -3.60 -28.49 29.20
C GLY A 198 -5.11 -28.51 28.93
N ALA A 199 -5.57 -28.00 27.77
CA ALA A 199 -6.98 -28.00 27.42
C ALA A 199 -7.54 -29.43 27.24
N ALA A 200 -6.73 -30.35 26.71
CA ALA A 200 -7.06 -31.77 26.55
C ALA A 200 -6.82 -32.60 27.82
N LEU A 201 -5.80 -32.29 28.61
CA LEU A 201 -5.63 -32.92 29.94
C LEU A 201 -6.83 -32.63 30.86
N CYS A 202 -7.39 -31.42 30.79
CA CYS A 202 -8.63 -31.07 31.49
C CYS A 202 -9.92 -31.52 30.76
N HIS A 203 -9.83 -32.04 29.54
CA HIS A 203 -11.00 -32.55 28.80
C HIS A 203 -10.59 -33.54 27.69
N PRO A 204 -10.48 -34.85 28.00
CA PRO A 204 -10.43 -35.97 27.07
C PRO A 204 -11.08 -35.81 25.69
N TYR A 205 -10.49 -36.46 24.68
CA TYR A 205 -11.29 -37.06 23.61
C TYR A 205 -12.12 -38.21 24.20
N PRO A 206 -13.40 -38.38 23.82
CA PRO A 206 -14.16 -39.56 24.22
C PRO A 206 -13.64 -40.82 23.51
N ASP A 207 -13.67 -41.97 24.18
CA ASP A 207 -13.25 -43.28 23.64
C ASP A 207 -14.23 -43.77 22.54
N LYS A 208 -14.03 -43.31 21.30
CA LYS A 208 -14.77 -43.72 20.09
C LYS A 208 -14.00 -43.39 18.79
N ASN A 209 -14.52 -43.91 17.67
CA ASN A 209 -13.90 -43.87 16.33
C ASN A 209 -14.54 -42.87 15.35
N MET A 210 -15.50 -42.05 15.79
CA MET A 210 -16.24 -41.17 14.88
C MET A 210 -16.75 -39.92 15.64
N GLY A 211 -16.27 -38.75 15.26
CA GLY A 211 -16.66 -37.47 15.85
C GLY A 211 -16.15 -37.28 17.28
N GLU A 212 -15.09 -37.98 17.70
CA GLU A 212 -14.38 -37.75 18.96
C GLU A 212 -13.70 -36.38 18.96
N ASP A 213 -13.16 -35.99 17.82
CA ASP A 213 -12.66 -34.66 17.49
C ASP A 213 -13.72 -33.55 17.65
N PHE A 214 -14.93 -33.74 17.11
CA PHE A 214 -16.06 -32.82 17.29
C PHE A 214 -16.51 -32.77 18.75
N CYS A 215 -16.60 -33.92 19.43
CA CYS A 215 -16.96 -33.95 20.84
C CYS A 215 -15.97 -33.14 21.70
N PHE A 216 -14.66 -33.34 21.49
CA PHE A 216 -13.60 -32.61 22.17
C PHE A 216 -13.69 -31.09 21.91
N PHE A 217 -13.62 -30.65 20.64
CA PHE A 217 -13.64 -29.22 20.32
C PHE A 217 -14.97 -28.53 20.68
N ASN A 218 -16.11 -29.19 20.52
CA ASN A 218 -17.40 -28.63 20.92
C ASN A 218 -17.52 -28.49 22.46
N ALA A 219 -16.87 -29.36 23.24
CA ALA A 219 -16.81 -29.22 24.69
C ALA A 219 -15.86 -28.09 25.14
N LEU A 220 -14.68 -27.95 24.52
CA LEU A 220 -13.81 -26.78 24.73
C LEU A 220 -14.57 -25.47 24.47
N ARG A 221 -15.22 -25.37 23.29
CA ARG A 221 -15.98 -24.19 22.85
C ARG A 221 -17.13 -23.81 23.80
N LYS A 222 -17.71 -24.78 24.52
CA LYS A 222 -18.81 -24.57 25.46
C LYS A 222 -18.38 -24.18 26.88
N ARG A 223 -17.07 -24.09 27.16
CA ARG A 223 -16.57 -23.58 28.45
C ARG A 223 -16.91 -22.09 28.59
N ASN A 224 -17.86 -21.76 29.45
CA ASN A 224 -18.25 -20.37 29.75
C ASN A 224 -17.26 -19.69 30.72
N ARG A 225 -16.01 -19.51 30.27
CA ARG A 225 -14.93 -18.82 31.00
C ARG A 225 -13.96 -18.16 30.02
N GLY A 226 -13.18 -17.18 30.48
CA GLY A 226 -12.01 -16.70 29.75
C GLY A 226 -10.95 -17.79 29.57
N THR A 227 -10.08 -17.63 28.57
CA THR A 227 -8.95 -18.52 28.32
C THR A 227 -7.77 -18.22 29.23
N VAL A 228 -6.85 -19.16 29.36
CA VAL A 228 -5.56 -18.92 30.05
C VAL A 228 -4.70 -17.83 29.39
N LEU A 229 -4.99 -17.46 28.13
CA LEU A 229 -4.34 -16.37 27.39
C LEU A 229 -5.10 -15.02 27.50
N GLY A 230 -6.13 -14.93 28.35
CA GLY A 230 -6.94 -13.72 28.56
C GLY A 230 -7.97 -13.41 27.46
N GLY A 231 -8.21 -14.35 26.53
CA GLY A 231 -9.25 -14.25 25.51
C GLY A 231 -10.63 -14.67 26.00
N GLN A 232 -11.67 -14.33 25.23
CA GLN A 232 -13.07 -14.71 25.50
C GLN A 232 -13.55 -15.91 24.66
N ARG A 233 -12.81 -16.28 23.61
CA ARG A 233 -13.13 -17.40 22.72
C ARG A 233 -12.22 -18.58 23.04
N GLN A 234 -12.82 -19.72 23.37
CA GLN A 234 -12.06 -20.94 23.74
C GLN A 234 -11.47 -21.65 22.50
N VAL A 235 -12.23 -21.69 21.40
CA VAL A 235 -11.83 -22.30 20.12
C VAL A 235 -11.88 -21.25 19.03
N ALA A 236 -10.71 -20.87 18.51
CA ALA A 236 -10.55 -20.00 17.35
C ALA A 236 -10.83 -20.72 16.03
N LEU A 237 -10.93 -19.94 14.97
CA LEU A 237 -10.90 -20.42 13.59
C LEU A 237 -9.79 -19.68 12.87
N HIS A 238 -8.91 -20.42 12.20
CA HIS A 238 -8.00 -19.86 11.22
C HIS A 238 -8.62 -19.98 9.81
N VAL A 239 -8.08 -19.22 8.86
CA VAL A 239 -8.58 -19.14 7.50
C VAL A 239 -7.42 -19.44 6.57
N ASP A 240 -7.37 -20.64 6.00
CA ASP A 240 -6.30 -20.96 5.05
C ASP A 240 -6.48 -20.12 3.77
N GLU A 241 -5.55 -19.18 3.57
CA GLU A 241 -5.51 -18.28 2.41
C GLU A 241 -4.34 -18.60 1.46
N CYS A 242 -3.25 -19.16 2.01
CA CYS A 242 -2.00 -19.46 1.33
C CYS A 242 -1.87 -20.94 0.93
N GLY A 243 -2.73 -21.82 1.46
CA GLY A 243 -2.69 -23.26 1.24
C GLY A 243 -1.69 -23.98 2.13
N ILE A 244 -1.75 -23.72 3.44
CA ILE A 244 -0.88 -24.35 4.43
C ILE A 244 -1.25 -25.81 4.74
N CYS A 245 -2.41 -26.30 4.28
CA CYS A 245 -2.84 -27.68 4.53
C CYS A 245 -3.67 -28.27 3.37
N CYS A 246 -3.35 -29.52 3.00
CA CYS A 246 -4.12 -30.32 2.04
C CYS A 246 -4.57 -31.64 2.66
N HIS A 247 -5.89 -31.89 2.67
CA HIS A 247 -6.48 -33.09 3.25
C HIS A 247 -6.81 -34.17 2.20
N THR A 248 -6.46 -35.42 2.50
CA THR A 248 -6.29 -36.49 1.51
C THR A 248 -7.51 -37.40 1.41
N LEU A 249 -8.26 -37.27 0.31
CA LEU A 249 -9.52 -37.98 0.09
C LEU A 249 -9.27 -39.35 -0.56
N HIS A 250 -8.71 -40.28 0.20
CA HIS A 250 -8.43 -41.66 -0.23
C HIS A 250 -9.63 -42.62 -0.06
N PRO A 251 -9.65 -43.82 -0.69
CA PRO A 251 -10.81 -44.71 -0.65
C PRO A 251 -11.20 -45.26 0.74
N LYS A 252 -10.30 -45.18 1.74
CA LYS A 252 -10.55 -45.55 3.14
C LYS A 252 -10.91 -44.33 4.02
N ALA A 253 -10.89 -43.10 3.48
CA ALA A 253 -11.18 -41.88 4.23
C ALA A 253 -12.61 -41.87 4.80
N THR A 254 -12.75 -41.46 6.05
CA THR A 254 -14.05 -41.32 6.73
C THR A 254 -14.66 -39.93 6.57
N SER A 255 -13.86 -38.95 6.14
CA SER A 255 -14.24 -37.55 5.93
C SER A 255 -15.12 -37.38 4.69
N ASN A 256 -16.41 -37.11 4.90
CA ASN A 256 -17.33 -36.70 3.82
C ASN A 256 -17.16 -35.20 3.50
N THR A 257 -15.95 -34.81 3.15
CA THR A 257 -15.58 -33.45 2.77
C THR A 257 -15.93 -33.22 1.30
N TYR A 258 -16.61 -32.11 1.00
CA TYR A 258 -16.93 -31.70 -0.37
C TYR A 258 -16.24 -30.37 -0.67
N ALA A 259 -15.52 -30.31 -1.80
CA ALA A 259 -14.88 -29.08 -2.24
C ALA A 259 -15.92 -28.14 -2.87
N LYS A 260 -15.82 -26.85 -2.56
CA LYS A 260 -16.64 -25.80 -3.17
C LYS A 260 -16.34 -25.61 -4.66
N ARG A 261 -15.10 -25.89 -5.06
CA ARG A 261 -14.59 -25.83 -6.44
C ARG A 261 -13.44 -26.80 -6.62
N LYS A 262 -13.16 -27.18 -7.87
CA LYS A 262 -11.86 -27.74 -8.25
C LYS A 262 -10.78 -26.65 -8.16
N VAL A 263 -9.57 -27.06 -7.79
CA VAL A 263 -8.33 -26.28 -7.83
C VAL A 263 -7.50 -26.80 -9.02
N PRO A 264 -7.12 -25.96 -10.00
CA PRO A 264 -6.19 -26.33 -11.07
C PRO A 264 -4.82 -26.70 -10.51
N ILE A 265 -4.04 -27.57 -11.16
CA ILE A 265 -2.70 -27.95 -10.65
C ILE A 265 -1.78 -26.72 -10.60
N GLU A 266 -1.96 -25.84 -11.57
CA GLU A 266 -1.35 -24.53 -11.68
C GLU A 266 -1.59 -23.69 -10.42
N GLU A 267 -2.77 -23.74 -9.81
CA GLU A 267 -3.02 -23.03 -8.54
C GLU A 267 -2.29 -23.69 -7.37
N VAL A 268 -2.19 -25.03 -7.34
CA VAL A 268 -1.51 -25.79 -6.27
C VAL A 268 -0.02 -25.46 -6.19
N GLU A 269 0.63 -25.28 -7.33
CA GLU A 269 2.03 -24.83 -7.44
C GLU A 269 2.29 -23.46 -6.77
N GLY A 270 1.24 -22.69 -6.48
CA GLY A 270 1.31 -21.38 -5.81
C GLY A 270 0.84 -21.40 -4.35
N LEU A 271 0.76 -22.58 -3.72
CA LEU A 271 0.36 -22.76 -2.33
C LEU A 271 1.56 -23.17 -1.45
N ASP A 272 1.56 -22.85 -0.16
CA ASP A 272 2.64 -23.23 0.77
C ASP A 272 2.90 -24.76 0.83
N ILE A 273 1.90 -25.61 0.55
CA ILE A 273 2.09 -27.07 0.40
C ILE A 273 2.99 -27.46 -0.78
N ALA A 274 3.31 -26.55 -1.71
CA ALA A 274 4.25 -26.76 -2.82
C ALA A 274 5.73 -26.63 -2.44
N ASP A 275 6.03 -26.14 -1.22
CA ASP A 275 7.36 -26.25 -0.62
C ASP A 275 7.66 -27.69 -0.14
N LEU A 276 6.67 -28.59 -0.20
CA LEU A 276 6.83 -30.04 -0.07
C LEU A 276 6.95 -30.68 -1.47
N ASP A 277 7.51 -31.89 -1.53
CA ASP A 277 7.61 -32.69 -2.77
C ASP A 277 6.24 -33.19 -3.26
N LEU A 278 5.46 -32.29 -3.87
CA LEU A 278 4.15 -32.55 -4.45
C LEU A 278 4.21 -33.61 -5.56
N GLU A 279 5.25 -33.62 -6.38
CA GLU A 279 5.36 -34.57 -7.49
C GLU A 279 5.53 -36.01 -6.96
N SER A 280 6.47 -36.26 -6.05
CA SER A 280 6.63 -37.55 -5.39
C SER A 280 5.38 -37.94 -4.59
N TYR A 281 4.77 -36.97 -3.90
CA TYR A 281 3.52 -37.19 -3.16
C TYR A 281 2.38 -37.65 -4.08
N MET A 282 2.12 -36.94 -5.18
CA MET A 282 1.08 -37.30 -6.16
C MET A 282 1.39 -38.64 -6.85
N ASN A 283 2.64 -38.89 -7.23
CA ASN A 283 3.06 -40.11 -7.92
C ASN A 283 2.92 -41.39 -7.08
N ARG A 284 2.80 -41.29 -5.75
CA ARG A 284 2.42 -42.42 -4.87
C ARG A 284 0.99 -42.92 -5.10
N PHE A 285 0.13 -42.11 -5.72
CA PHE A 285 -1.27 -42.43 -5.96
C PHE A 285 -1.61 -42.48 -7.46
N PRO A 286 -1.48 -43.65 -8.12
CA PRO A 286 -1.86 -43.78 -9.53
C PRO A 286 -3.36 -43.50 -9.72
N GLN A 287 -3.67 -42.58 -10.65
CA GLN A 287 -5.04 -42.18 -10.95
C GLN A 287 -5.88 -43.39 -11.39
N THR A 288 -7.04 -43.58 -10.74
CA THR A 288 -7.97 -44.70 -10.97
C THR A 288 -9.33 -44.28 -11.52
N GLN A 289 -9.64 -42.98 -11.52
CA GLN A 289 -10.93 -42.43 -11.96
C GLN A 289 -10.75 -41.10 -12.72
N GLY A 290 -11.55 -40.85 -13.76
CA GLY A 290 -11.47 -39.63 -14.56
C GLY A 290 -12.17 -38.39 -13.95
N MET A 291 -12.92 -38.56 -12.86
CA MET A 291 -13.62 -37.48 -12.15
C MET A 291 -13.69 -37.81 -10.66
N SER A 292 -13.68 -36.79 -9.81
CA SER A 292 -13.91 -36.95 -8.37
C SER A 292 -15.39 -37.16 -8.02
N ARG A 293 -15.65 -37.78 -6.86
CA ARG A 293 -16.96 -37.76 -6.18
C ARG A 293 -17.14 -36.57 -5.24
N TYR A 294 -16.03 -36.02 -4.72
CA TYR A 294 -16.02 -34.98 -3.68
C TYR A 294 -15.76 -33.58 -4.22
N ILE A 295 -15.08 -33.51 -5.37
CA ILE A 295 -14.70 -32.27 -6.03
C ILE A 295 -15.57 -32.12 -7.28
N GLY A 296 -16.34 -31.03 -7.34
CA GLY A 296 -17.28 -30.76 -8.44
C GLY A 296 -16.59 -30.49 -9.78
N LYS A 297 -17.40 -30.31 -10.84
CA LYS A 297 -16.89 -29.80 -12.12
C LYS A 297 -16.22 -28.45 -11.91
N SER A 298 -15.18 -28.18 -12.70
CA SER A 298 -14.42 -26.93 -12.62
C SER A 298 -15.27 -25.76 -13.09
N GLU A 299 -15.80 -24.99 -12.14
CA GLU A 299 -15.93 -23.56 -12.31
C GLU A 299 -14.53 -22.96 -12.13
N GLN A 300 -13.89 -22.51 -13.22
CA GLN A 300 -12.75 -21.60 -13.09
C GLN A 300 -13.30 -20.33 -12.46
N ARG A 301 -13.07 -20.15 -11.15
CA ARG A 301 -13.47 -18.93 -10.48
C ARG A 301 -12.64 -17.78 -11.03
N GLU A 302 -13.29 -16.97 -11.83
CA GLU A 302 -12.86 -15.61 -12.08
C GLU A 302 -12.95 -14.84 -10.76
N GLN A 303 -11.81 -14.35 -10.28
CA GLN A 303 -11.74 -13.39 -9.18
C GLN A 303 -11.50 -12.00 -9.76
N LYS A 304 -12.29 -11.03 -9.31
CA LYS A 304 -11.98 -9.62 -9.52
C LYS A 304 -10.89 -9.23 -8.53
N VAL A 305 -9.79 -8.72 -9.07
CA VAL A 305 -8.70 -8.12 -8.30
C VAL A 305 -8.59 -6.67 -8.73
N THR A 306 -8.69 -5.76 -7.76
CA THR A 306 -8.37 -4.35 -7.98
C THR A 306 -6.85 -4.21 -7.90
N ILE A 307 -6.23 -3.70 -8.96
CA ILE A 307 -4.81 -3.37 -8.94
C ILE A 307 -4.67 -1.86 -8.85
N HIS A 308 -4.11 -1.38 -7.74
CA HIS A 308 -3.91 0.02 -7.44
C HIS A 308 -2.54 0.49 -7.97
N SER A 309 -2.51 1.59 -8.71
CA SER A 309 -1.31 2.24 -9.25
C SER A 309 -1.52 3.76 -9.32
N THR A 310 -0.48 4.58 -9.50
CA THR A 310 -0.68 6.03 -9.73
C THR A 310 -1.40 6.32 -11.04
N ALA A 311 -1.36 5.37 -11.98
CA ALA A 311 -2.14 5.40 -13.22
C ALA A 311 -3.66 5.15 -13.01
N GLY A 312 -4.08 4.76 -11.81
CA GLY A 312 -5.47 4.49 -11.42
C GLY A 312 -5.70 3.09 -10.86
N ASP A 313 -6.96 2.80 -10.57
CA ASP A 313 -7.42 1.48 -10.09
C ASP A 313 -7.93 0.62 -11.26
N PHE A 314 -7.34 -0.55 -11.45
CA PHE A 314 -7.66 -1.46 -12.55
C PHE A 314 -8.37 -2.72 -12.01
N GLN A 315 -9.66 -2.90 -12.33
CA GLN A 315 -10.33 -4.19 -12.06
C GLN A 315 -9.96 -5.21 -13.13
N LEU A 316 -9.02 -6.10 -12.78
CA LEU A 316 -8.73 -7.28 -13.57
C LEU A 316 -9.65 -8.43 -13.16
N THR A 317 -10.25 -9.08 -14.15
CA THR A 317 -10.85 -10.40 -13.98
C THR A 317 -9.74 -11.42 -14.20
N LEU A 318 -9.22 -11.99 -13.11
CA LEU A 318 -8.16 -13.00 -13.12
C LEU A 318 -8.76 -14.37 -12.83
N LYS A 319 -8.16 -15.40 -13.40
CA LYS A 319 -8.36 -16.77 -12.91
C LYS A 319 -7.57 -16.90 -11.62
N VAL A 320 -8.15 -17.57 -10.63
CA VAL A 320 -7.38 -17.97 -9.46
C VAL A 320 -6.17 -18.80 -9.91
N GLY A 321 -4.97 -18.44 -9.44
CA GLY A 321 -3.73 -19.12 -9.83
C GLY A 321 -3.06 -18.58 -11.09
N ASP A 322 -3.60 -17.55 -11.76
CA ASP A 322 -2.85 -16.81 -12.80
C ASP A 322 -1.49 -16.34 -12.22
N PRO A 323 -0.36 -16.61 -12.90
CA PRO A 323 0.95 -16.14 -12.47
C PRO A 323 1.10 -14.64 -12.69
N VAL A 324 1.99 -14.00 -11.94
CA VAL A 324 2.24 -12.55 -11.99
C VAL A 324 2.54 -12.06 -13.41
N VAL A 325 3.20 -12.86 -14.26
CA VAL A 325 3.38 -12.52 -15.69
C VAL A 325 2.07 -12.38 -16.48
N GLU A 326 1.08 -13.26 -16.28
CA GLU A 326 -0.25 -13.15 -16.90
C GLU A 326 -1.03 -11.93 -16.35
N VAL A 327 -0.81 -11.59 -15.08
CA VAL A 327 -1.42 -10.41 -14.45
C VAL A 327 -0.76 -9.13 -14.96
N GLN A 328 0.57 -9.12 -15.13
CA GLN A 328 1.35 -8.07 -15.77
C GLN A 328 0.89 -7.85 -17.22
N GLU A 329 0.77 -8.91 -18.03
CA GLU A 329 0.30 -8.84 -19.42
C GLU A 329 -1.13 -8.29 -19.53
N ARG A 330 -2.06 -8.74 -18.66
CA ARG A 330 -3.46 -8.28 -18.67
C ARG A 330 -3.61 -6.87 -18.12
N LEU A 331 -2.83 -6.49 -17.10
CA LEU A 331 -2.73 -5.11 -16.62
C LEU A 331 -2.19 -4.22 -17.72
N HIS A 332 -1.11 -4.63 -18.38
CA HIS A 332 -0.49 -3.91 -19.49
C HIS A 332 -1.48 -3.73 -20.64
N GLY A 333 -2.29 -4.76 -20.96
CA GLY A 333 -3.41 -4.65 -21.91
C GLY A 333 -4.52 -3.68 -21.50
N GLN A 334 -4.90 -3.61 -20.21
CA GLN A 334 -5.96 -2.72 -19.71
C GLN A 334 -5.52 -1.27 -19.52
N MET A 335 -4.31 -1.05 -18.97
CA MET A 335 -3.60 0.23 -19.03
C MET A 335 -3.42 0.69 -20.49
N GLN A 336 -3.57 -0.25 -21.44
CA GLN A 336 -3.22 -0.12 -22.85
C GLN A 336 -1.83 0.49 -22.93
N CYS A 337 -0.84 -0.20 -22.35
CA CYS A 337 0.57 0.12 -22.47
C CYS A 337 1.31 -0.64 -23.58
N GLY A 338 2.61 -0.34 -23.69
CA GLY A 338 3.58 -0.84 -24.66
C GLY A 338 4.97 -0.52 -24.12
N GLY A 339 6.01 -1.21 -24.57
CA GLY A 339 7.14 -1.58 -23.72
C GLY A 339 6.90 -3.01 -23.22
N SER A 340 7.66 -3.51 -22.26
CA SER A 340 7.46 -4.87 -21.73
C SER A 340 6.43 -4.90 -20.58
N PRO A 341 5.52 -5.89 -20.54
CA PRO A 341 4.72 -6.19 -19.35
C PRO A 341 5.57 -6.41 -18.09
N THR A 342 6.79 -6.92 -18.24
CA THR A 342 7.71 -7.20 -17.12
C THR A 342 8.22 -5.95 -16.41
N GLU A 343 8.10 -4.76 -17.01
CA GLU A 343 8.53 -3.49 -16.39
C GLU A 343 7.61 -3.04 -15.24
N VAL A 344 6.38 -3.57 -15.17
CA VAL A 344 5.41 -3.28 -14.10
C VAL A 344 5.55 -4.30 -12.98
N HIS A 345 5.99 -3.89 -11.78
CA HIS A 345 6.16 -4.82 -10.66
C HIS A 345 4.87 -4.89 -9.82
N LEU A 346 4.42 -6.10 -9.51
CA LEU A 346 3.24 -6.32 -8.66
C LEU A 346 3.67 -6.63 -7.23
N HIS A 347 2.95 -6.10 -6.24
CA HIS A 347 3.25 -6.21 -4.81
C HIS A 347 2.03 -6.74 -4.04
N SER A 348 2.27 -7.59 -3.04
CA SER A 348 1.24 -8.20 -2.18
C SER A 348 0.64 -7.26 -1.12
N SER A 349 1.31 -6.15 -0.82
CA SER A 349 0.81 -5.04 -0.01
C SER A 349 1.30 -3.73 -0.61
N CYS A 350 0.77 -2.60 -0.14
CA CYS A 350 1.20 -1.27 -0.59
C CYS A 350 2.70 -1.07 -0.30
N PRO A 351 3.57 -0.89 -1.32
CA PRO A 351 5.01 -0.69 -1.10
C PRO A 351 5.29 0.73 -0.59
N PRO A 352 6.42 1.01 0.08
CA PRO A 352 6.60 2.24 0.87
C PRO A 352 6.71 3.50 0.00
N CYS A 353 7.11 3.36 -1.27
CA CYS A 353 7.09 4.42 -2.26
C CYS A 353 5.68 4.82 -2.71
N LEU A 354 4.65 4.05 -2.38
CA LEU A 354 3.24 4.36 -2.61
C LEU A 354 2.55 4.52 -1.23
N GLN A 355 2.38 5.77 -0.79
CA GLN A 355 1.61 6.06 0.42
C GLN A 355 0.11 6.13 0.10
N LEU A 356 -0.73 5.75 1.07
CA LEU A 356 -2.18 5.99 1.03
C LEU A 356 -2.51 7.28 1.75
N LYS A 357 -2.94 8.31 1.02
CA LYS A 357 -3.42 9.59 1.55
C LYS A 357 -4.89 9.78 1.16
N ASP A 358 -5.75 9.92 2.16
CA ASP A 358 -7.21 10.08 2.00
C ASP A 358 -7.86 9.02 1.08
N GLY A 359 -7.36 7.77 1.15
CA GLY A 359 -7.84 6.64 0.35
C GLY A 359 -7.34 6.60 -1.10
N LYS A 360 -6.39 7.46 -1.49
CA LYS A 360 -5.74 7.45 -2.80
C LYS A 360 -4.25 7.14 -2.66
N LEU A 361 -3.69 6.45 -3.66
CA LEU A 361 -2.24 6.31 -3.76
C LEU A 361 -1.59 7.63 -4.15
N VAL A 362 -0.50 7.98 -3.45
CA VAL A 362 0.42 9.06 -3.80
C VAL A 362 1.85 8.52 -3.75
N VAL A 363 2.73 8.99 -4.64
CA VAL A 363 4.14 8.62 -4.56
C VAL A 363 4.77 9.34 -3.38
N ALA A 364 5.44 8.59 -2.50
CA ALA A 364 6.23 9.13 -1.42
C ALA A 364 7.65 9.44 -1.93
N GLU A 365 8.05 10.70 -1.87
CA GLU A 365 9.42 11.09 -2.19
C GLU A 365 10.32 10.70 -1.01
N MET A 366 11.30 9.83 -1.27
CA MET A 366 12.12 9.16 -0.25
C MET A 366 12.97 10.12 0.62
N GLN A 367 12.98 11.41 0.30
CA GLN A 367 13.65 12.47 1.06
C GLN A 367 13.02 12.71 2.45
N GLU A 368 11.69 12.66 2.60
CA GLU A 368 11.05 12.81 3.92
C GLU A 368 11.40 11.66 4.88
N PHE A 369 11.60 10.45 4.35
CA PHE A 369 12.00 9.29 5.15
C PHE A 369 13.46 9.38 5.60
N LEU A 370 14.36 9.78 4.68
CA LEU A 370 15.78 9.98 5.01
C LEU A 370 15.97 11.10 6.04
N ALA A 371 15.21 12.19 5.94
CA ALA A 371 15.27 13.32 6.88
C ALA A 371 14.90 12.95 8.33
N GLN A 372 14.18 11.84 8.57
CA GLN A 372 13.85 11.35 9.92
C GLN A 372 14.93 10.47 10.54
N VAL A 373 15.92 10.02 9.75
CA VAL A 373 17.07 9.23 10.24
C VAL A 373 18.24 10.13 10.66
N GLU A 374 18.22 11.41 10.29
CA GLU A 374 19.29 12.39 10.57
C GLU A 374 19.06 13.23 11.85
N ASP A 375 18.26 12.77 12.82
CA ASP A 375 18.13 13.42 14.14
C ASP A 375 19.41 13.19 14.99
N PRO A 376 20.25 14.20 15.28
CA PRO A 376 21.56 14.01 15.93
C PRO A 376 21.50 13.84 17.46
N GLY A 377 20.33 13.52 18.02
CA GLY A 377 19.98 13.81 19.42
C GLY A 377 20.38 12.81 20.52
N VAL A 378 20.94 11.63 20.23
CA VAL A 378 21.14 10.55 21.23
C VAL A 378 22.55 9.92 21.19
N GLU A 379 23.29 9.99 22.30
CA GLU A 379 24.67 9.47 22.38
C GLU A 379 24.79 8.00 22.85
N GLY A 380 25.30 7.15 21.94
CA GLY A 380 26.10 5.95 22.27
C GLY A 380 25.36 4.61 22.45
N PRO A 381 26.11 3.48 22.57
CA PRO A 381 27.57 3.34 22.53
C PRO A 381 28.11 2.78 21.19
N THR A 382 29.44 2.71 21.06
CA THR A 382 30.13 2.36 19.80
C THR A 382 30.17 0.86 19.46
N SER A 383 29.44 0.43 18.43
CA SER A 383 29.84 -0.69 17.56
C SER A 383 29.31 -0.51 16.13
N CYS A 384 30.13 -0.85 15.14
CA CYS A 384 29.96 -0.53 13.72
C CYS A 384 28.55 -0.84 13.15
N PRO A 385 27.82 0.16 12.63
CA PRO A 385 26.68 -0.08 11.74
C PRO A 385 27.16 -0.59 10.38
N GLN A 386 26.27 -1.33 9.74
CA GLN A 386 26.41 -1.93 8.42
C GLN A 386 26.44 -0.88 7.29
N SER A 387 26.77 -1.32 6.07
CA SER A 387 26.99 -0.45 4.90
C SER A 387 25.73 0.32 4.47
N GLN A 388 25.91 1.38 3.67
CA GLN A 388 24.79 2.15 3.10
C GLN A 388 23.87 1.31 2.18
N GLU A 389 24.35 0.17 1.66
CA GLU A 389 23.53 -0.78 0.91
C GLU A 389 22.61 -1.60 1.84
N GLU A 390 23.08 -1.96 3.03
CA GLU A 390 22.31 -2.69 4.04
C GLU A 390 21.23 -1.79 4.68
N VAL A 391 21.51 -0.50 4.87
CA VAL A 391 20.50 0.50 5.30
C VAL A 391 19.43 0.70 4.22
N ARG A 392 19.83 0.75 2.93
CA ARG A 392 18.87 0.76 1.80
C ARG A 392 18.02 -0.52 1.77
N ALA A 393 18.62 -1.69 1.99
CA ALA A 393 17.89 -2.96 2.04
C ALA A 393 16.87 -3.01 3.18
N GLN A 394 17.15 -2.40 4.34
CA GLN A 394 16.20 -2.31 5.46
C GLN A 394 15.10 -1.27 5.22
N ALA A 395 15.40 -0.13 4.59
CA ALA A 395 14.40 0.88 4.24
C ALA A 395 13.39 0.40 3.16
N VAL A 396 13.76 -0.59 2.35
CA VAL A 396 12.94 -1.17 1.27
C VAL A 396 11.96 -2.25 1.78
N LEU A 397 11.86 -2.50 3.10
CA LEU A 397 10.96 -3.48 3.73
C LEU A 397 9.46 -3.11 3.73
N GLY A 398 8.91 -2.78 2.55
CA GLY A 398 7.54 -3.15 2.22
C GLY A 398 7.50 -4.50 1.47
N SER A 399 6.33 -4.92 0.98
CA SER A 399 6.24 -6.18 0.23
C SER A 399 7.17 -6.16 -1.00
N PRO A 400 8.11 -7.13 -1.14
CA PRO A 400 8.95 -7.21 -2.33
C PRO A 400 8.11 -7.40 -3.58
N ALA A 401 8.65 -7.01 -4.73
CA ALA A 401 8.04 -7.29 -6.02
C ALA A 401 7.86 -8.82 -6.15
N LEU A 402 6.62 -9.25 -6.42
CA LEU A 402 6.29 -10.64 -6.65
C LEU A 402 6.99 -11.08 -7.94
N ALA A 403 7.79 -12.15 -7.86
CA ALA A 403 8.46 -12.68 -9.05
C ALA A 403 7.42 -13.15 -10.08
N SER A 404 7.77 -13.10 -11.37
CA SER A 404 6.87 -13.39 -12.50
C SER A 404 6.19 -14.77 -12.45
N THR A 405 6.80 -15.74 -11.76
CA THR A 405 6.30 -17.09 -11.51
C THR A 405 5.33 -17.21 -10.33
N VAL A 406 5.33 -16.25 -9.40
CA VAL A 406 4.43 -16.25 -8.22
C VAL A 406 2.98 -16.10 -8.69
N ARG A 407 2.05 -16.80 -8.05
CA ARG A 407 0.64 -16.87 -8.49
C ARG A 407 -0.29 -16.06 -7.60
N VAL A 408 -1.34 -15.49 -8.19
CA VAL A 408 -2.30 -14.66 -7.44
C VAL A 408 -3.39 -15.54 -6.82
N GLY A 409 -3.28 -15.74 -5.50
CA GLY A 409 -4.14 -16.65 -4.73
C GLY A 409 -5.63 -16.23 -4.64
N PRO A 410 -6.53 -17.17 -4.26
CA PRO A 410 -8.00 -17.07 -4.40
C PRO A 410 -8.75 -15.97 -3.61
N ARG A 411 -8.01 -15.18 -2.83
CA ARG A 411 -8.54 -14.23 -1.86
C ARG A 411 -7.89 -12.85 -1.95
N ARG A 412 -6.84 -12.70 -2.75
CA ARG A 412 -6.11 -11.46 -2.94
C ARG A 412 -6.93 -10.53 -3.85
N ALA A 413 -7.92 -9.87 -3.23
CA ALA A 413 -8.85 -8.95 -3.90
C ALA A 413 -8.20 -7.62 -4.30
N GLU A 414 -7.06 -7.30 -3.70
CA GLU A 414 -6.29 -6.08 -3.94
C GLU A 414 -4.82 -6.43 -4.20
N LEU A 415 -4.21 -5.73 -5.14
CA LEU A 415 -2.79 -5.76 -5.49
C LEU A 415 -2.30 -4.33 -5.71
N TRP A 416 -1.00 -4.11 -5.59
CA TRP A 416 -0.37 -2.83 -5.89
C TRP A 416 0.61 -3.01 -7.05
N ALA A 417 0.59 -2.10 -8.03
CA ALA A 417 1.47 -2.14 -9.18
C ALA A 417 2.37 -0.90 -9.19
N THR A 418 3.69 -1.11 -9.12
CA THR A 418 4.67 -0.04 -9.30
C THR A 418 5.16 0.01 -10.74
N LEU A 419 5.18 1.21 -11.31
CA LEU A 419 5.80 1.52 -12.60
C LEU A 419 7.29 1.90 -12.40
N PRO A 420 8.18 1.78 -13.41
CA PRO A 420 9.59 2.18 -13.29
C PRO A 420 9.78 3.61 -12.76
N ALA A 421 8.93 4.54 -13.23
CA ALA A 421 8.86 5.92 -12.77
C ALA A 421 8.54 6.09 -11.27
N GLU A 422 7.83 5.13 -10.67
CA GLU A 422 7.43 5.11 -9.25
C GLU A 422 8.46 4.37 -8.38
N ARG A 423 9.35 3.60 -9.00
CA ARG A 423 10.51 2.95 -8.38
C ARG A 423 11.77 3.81 -8.42
N TRP A 424 11.69 5.00 -9.03
CA TRP A 424 12.80 5.94 -9.25
C TRP A 424 13.96 5.34 -10.07
N GLU A 425 13.64 4.42 -10.98
CA GLU A 425 14.58 3.85 -11.94
C GLU A 425 14.97 4.91 -13.00
N GLU A 426 16.19 4.85 -13.55
CA GLU A 426 16.62 5.83 -14.55
C GLU A 426 15.78 5.69 -15.85
N PRO A 427 15.39 6.81 -16.50
CA PRO A 427 14.51 6.76 -17.67
C PRO A 427 15.21 6.11 -18.87
N ASP A 428 14.74 4.91 -19.22
CA ASP A 428 15.38 3.92 -20.11
C ASP A 428 15.48 4.36 -21.58
N THR A 429 14.71 5.38 -21.97
CA THR A 429 14.55 5.81 -23.36
C THR A 429 14.64 7.32 -23.50
N GLU A 430 15.80 7.76 -24.00
CA GLU A 430 15.99 9.08 -24.55
C GLU A 430 15.27 9.20 -25.91
N VAL A 431 14.46 10.25 -26.07
CA VAL A 431 13.67 10.55 -27.27
C VAL A 431 14.01 11.95 -27.76
N ILE A 432 14.36 12.08 -29.04
CA ILE A 432 14.67 13.36 -29.67
C ILE A 432 13.40 13.92 -30.32
N VAL A 433 13.10 15.18 -30.05
CA VAL A 433 11.97 15.90 -30.65
C VAL A 433 12.49 17.17 -31.34
N SER A 434 12.33 17.25 -32.66
CA SER A 434 12.88 18.33 -33.51
C SER A 434 11.78 19.21 -34.10
N ASP A 435 12.08 20.49 -34.39
CA ASP A 435 11.10 21.36 -35.07
C ASP A 435 11.00 21.02 -36.57
N MET A 436 9.77 20.94 -37.08
CA MET A 436 9.51 20.62 -38.50
C MET A 436 10.01 21.70 -39.49
N ARG A 437 10.21 22.94 -39.04
CA ARG A 437 10.66 24.09 -39.85
C ARG A 437 12.12 24.45 -39.60
N ASN A 438 12.59 24.29 -38.37
CA ASN A 438 13.99 24.51 -37.98
C ASN A 438 14.61 23.19 -37.51
N GLN A 439 15.10 22.37 -38.44
CA GLN A 439 15.53 20.99 -38.14
C GLN A 439 16.84 20.91 -37.33
N ASP A 440 17.60 22.01 -37.25
CA ASP A 440 18.76 22.13 -36.35
C ASP A 440 18.33 22.37 -34.88
N LEU A 441 17.07 22.74 -34.64
CA LEU A 441 16.48 22.86 -33.30
C LEU A 441 15.85 21.52 -32.89
N SER A 442 16.44 20.91 -31.86
CA SER A 442 15.92 19.70 -31.23
C SER A 442 16.03 19.78 -29.72
N VAL A 443 15.15 19.06 -29.02
CA VAL A 443 15.23 18.79 -27.58
C VAL A 443 15.32 17.29 -27.34
N SER A 444 16.19 16.88 -26.41
CA SER A 444 16.15 15.55 -25.84
C SER A 444 15.15 15.55 -24.69
N VAL A 445 14.16 14.65 -24.74
CA VAL A 445 13.26 14.38 -23.62
C VAL A 445 13.41 12.94 -23.17
N ARG A 446 13.62 12.75 -21.87
CA ARG A 446 13.74 11.42 -21.26
C ARG A 446 12.39 10.92 -20.78
N VAL A 447 12.09 9.67 -21.13
CA VAL A 447 10.86 8.93 -20.81
C VAL A 447 11.20 7.46 -20.58
N HIS A 448 10.33 6.72 -19.90
CA HIS A 448 10.46 5.27 -19.78
C HIS A 448 10.03 4.58 -21.08
N GLY A 449 10.50 3.35 -21.31
CA GLY A 449 10.05 2.52 -22.44
C GLY A 449 8.53 2.37 -22.45
N ILE A 450 7.94 2.14 -21.26
CA ILE A 450 6.50 2.27 -21.04
C ILE A 450 6.00 3.73 -20.93
N GLU A 451 5.99 4.48 -22.04
CA GLU A 451 5.16 5.69 -22.19
C GLU A 451 4.39 5.78 -23.53
N ARG A 452 3.30 6.55 -23.54
CA ARG A 452 2.57 6.93 -24.78
C ARG A 452 3.33 8.00 -25.55
N LEU A 453 2.94 8.22 -26.79
CA LEU A 453 3.17 9.50 -27.48
C LEU A 453 2.52 10.68 -26.75
N ALA A 454 1.39 10.46 -26.05
CA ALA A 454 0.87 11.42 -25.07
C ALA A 454 1.86 11.65 -23.91
N GLY A 455 2.64 10.63 -23.52
CA GLY A 455 3.75 10.69 -22.57
C GLY A 455 4.91 11.54 -23.05
N VAL A 456 5.48 11.27 -24.22
CA VAL A 456 6.52 12.14 -24.84
C VAL A 456 6.02 13.57 -24.92
N ARG A 457 4.79 13.77 -25.39
CA ARG A 457 4.19 15.10 -25.46
C ARG A 457 4.08 15.75 -24.07
N ARG A 458 3.65 15.03 -23.04
CA ARG A 458 3.67 15.52 -21.64
C ARG A 458 5.09 15.81 -21.16
N ALA A 459 6.10 15.04 -21.56
CA ALA A 459 7.50 15.24 -21.19
C ALA A 459 8.06 16.51 -21.83
N VAL A 460 7.87 16.71 -23.15
CA VAL A 460 8.17 17.98 -23.85
C VAL A 460 7.49 19.16 -23.17
N ILE A 461 6.20 19.03 -22.83
CA ILE A 461 5.44 20.12 -22.19
C ILE A 461 5.92 20.36 -20.74
N ARG A 462 6.29 19.32 -19.98
CA ARG A 462 6.78 19.45 -18.59
C ARG A 462 8.22 19.98 -18.51
N GLN A 463 9.09 19.55 -19.42
CA GLN A 463 10.51 19.90 -19.44
C GLN A 463 10.76 21.22 -20.19
N HIS A 464 9.89 21.58 -21.15
CA HIS A 464 10.10 22.70 -22.08
C HIS A 464 8.83 23.52 -22.41
N GLY A 465 7.72 23.39 -21.67
CA GLY A 465 6.42 23.96 -22.09
C GLY A 465 5.43 24.36 -20.98
N SER A 466 5.84 24.48 -19.72
CA SER A 466 4.91 24.69 -18.60
C SER A 466 5.37 25.74 -17.58
N GLN A 467 4.65 26.88 -17.54
CA GLN A 467 3.77 27.19 -16.39
C GLN A 467 2.58 28.09 -16.79
N SER A 468 2.68 29.01 -17.75
CA SER A 468 1.57 29.93 -18.10
C SER A 468 0.55 29.34 -19.06
N GLU A 469 -0.61 29.99 -19.17
CA GLU A 469 -1.71 29.59 -20.05
C GLU A 469 -1.33 29.67 -21.54
N VAL A 470 -0.42 30.56 -21.95
CA VAL A 470 0.02 30.69 -23.36
C VAL A 470 0.95 29.55 -23.76
N GLY A 471 1.96 29.23 -22.95
CA GLY A 471 2.79 28.04 -23.07
C GLY A 471 1.91 26.78 -23.05
N GLN A 472 0.94 26.70 -22.15
CA GLN A 472 -0.08 25.64 -22.17
C GLN A 472 -0.93 25.62 -23.45
N ARG A 473 -1.21 26.75 -24.11
CA ARG A 473 -1.94 26.80 -25.39
C ARG A 473 -1.09 26.29 -26.55
N LEU A 474 0.16 26.74 -26.66
CA LEU A 474 1.13 26.24 -27.64
C LEU A 474 1.40 24.73 -27.42
N ALA A 475 1.53 24.31 -26.16
CA ALA A 475 1.55 22.91 -25.74
C ALA A 475 0.29 22.12 -26.15
N LYS A 476 -0.90 22.73 -26.08
CA LYS A 476 -2.17 22.17 -26.60
C LYS A 476 -2.17 22.08 -28.14
N GLU A 477 -1.33 22.86 -28.84
CA GLU A 477 -1.14 22.83 -30.31
C GLU A 477 -0.06 21.82 -30.78
N ILE A 478 0.96 21.48 -29.98
CA ILE A 478 1.99 20.46 -30.29
C ILE A 478 1.40 19.15 -30.85
N ARG A 479 1.92 18.67 -31.98
CA ARG A 479 1.56 17.37 -32.60
C ARG A 479 2.84 16.66 -33.01
N LEU A 480 3.08 15.49 -32.43
CA LEU A 480 4.19 14.62 -32.83
C LEU A 480 3.90 14.03 -34.22
N ALA A 481 4.94 13.98 -35.06
CA ALA A 481 4.94 13.47 -36.41
C ALA A 481 6.24 12.67 -36.67
N GLN A 482 6.21 11.82 -37.69
CA GLN A 482 7.37 11.05 -38.16
C GLN A 482 7.72 11.44 -39.60
N ARG A 483 9.01 11.43 -39.94
CA ARG A 483 9.48 11.61 -41.32
C ARG A 483 9.24 10.34 -42.12
N GLN A 484 8.76 10.49 -43.35
CA GLN A 484 8.49 9.42 -44.30
C GLN A 484 9.17 9.76 -45.63
N GLU A 485 9.88 8.80 -46.23
CA GLU A 485 10.66 9.04 -47.46
C GLU A 485 10.04 8.36 -48.68
N LYS A 486 10.08 9.08 -49.82
CA LYS A 486 9.62 8.61 -51.14
C LYS A 486 10.56 9.10 -52.24
N GLU A 487 10.49 8.49 -53.41
CA GLU A 487 11.36 8.74 -54.59
C GLU A 487 11.44 10.21 -55.09
N LYS A 488 10.62 11.11 -54.56
CA LYS A 488 10.61 12.54 -54.90
C LYS A 488 10.78 13.48 -53.69
N GLY A 489 11.23 12.95 -52.55
CA GLY A 489 11.51 13.70 -51.33
C GLY A 489 10.81 13.14 -50.08
N SER A 490 11.21 13.67 -48.92
CA SER A 490 10.63 13.36 -47.61
C SER A 490 9.40 14.22 -47.31
N TYR A 491 8.44 13.65 -46.57
CA TYR A 491 7.31 14.38 -45.96
C TYR A 491 7.15 13.97 -44.49
N PHE A 492 6.27 14.64 -43.75
CA PHE A 492 5.96 14.32 -42.36
C PHE A 492 4.52 13.84 -42.20
N GLU A 493 4.32 12.83 -41.36
CA GLU A 493 3.02 12.19 -41.11
C GLU A 493 2.70 12.18 -39.61
N ALA A 494 1.50 12.61 -39.22
CA ALA A 494 1.14 12.83 -37.82
C ALA A 494 0.96 11.52 -37.03
N CYS A 495 1.55 11.43 -35.84
CA CYS A 495 1.51 10.24 -35.01
C CYS A 495 0.25 10.19 -34.13
N ASN A 496 -0.37 9.01 -34.02
CA ASN A 496 -1.56 8.81 -33.19
C ASN A 496 -1.20 8.73 -31.70
N LEU A 497 -1.67 9.69 -30.90
CA LEU A 497 -1.34 9.90 -29.48
C LEU A 497 -1.63 8.69 -28.55
N SER A 498 -2.41 7.70 -28.98
CA SER A 498 -2.66 6.47 -28.21
C SER A 498 -1.58 5.39 -28.34
N ARG A 499 -0.63 5.51 -29.29
CA ARG A 499 0.47 4.54 -29.45
C ARG A 499 1.61 4.76 -28.43
N TRP A 500 2.44 3.74 -28.30
CA TRP A 500 3.57 3.64 -27.37
C TRP A 500 4.92 3.64 -28.08
N LEU A 501 5.97 3.87 -27.30
CA LEU A 501 7.34 4.12 -27.75
C LEU A 501 8.13 2.82 -27.93
N LEU A 502 7.62 1.91 -28.75
CA LEU A 502 8.23 0.60 -28.96
C LEU A 502 9.62 0.71 -29.63
N ASP A 503 9.67 1.23 -30.86
CA ASP A 503 10.91 1.28 -31.67
C ASP A 503 11.32 2.70 -32.09
N SER A 504 10.49 3.71 -31.83
CA SER A 504 10.64 5.07 -32.38
C SER A 504 11.21 6.05 -31.35
N ARG A 505 12.44 6.51 -31.57
CA ARG A 505 13.17 7.46 -30.70
C ARG A 505 13.36 8.86 -31.28
N GLU A 506 12.91 9.10 -32.52
CA GLU A 506 12.94 10.42 -33.17
C GLU A 506 11.51 10.82 -33.58
N PHE A 507 11.10 12.03 -33.22
CA PHE A 507 9.83 12.63 -33.62
C PHE A 507 10.02 14.11 -34.00
N PHE A 508 9.06 14.64 -34.74
CA PHE A 508 9.04 16.02 -35.17
C PHE A 508 7.76 16.69 -34.68
N THR A 509 7.79 17.99 -34.38
CA THR A 509 6.57 18.78 -34.11
C THR A 509 6.69 20.16 -34.75
N PRO A 510 5.59 20.77 -35.24
CA PRO A 510 5.61 22.16 -35.65
C PRO A 510 5.46 23.06 -34.42
N GLY A 511 6.32 24.08 -34.28
CA GLY A 511 6.19 25.10 -33.22
C GLY A 511 6.93 24.77 -31.92
N LEU A 512 7.92 23.87 -31.94
CA LEU A 512 8.84 23.66 -30.82
C LEU A 512 9.65 24.93 -30.55
N GLN A 513 10.08 25.64 -31.60
CA GLN A 513 10.73 26.94 -31.47
C GLN A 513 9.86 27.91 -30.66
N SER A 514 8.60 28.10 -31.07
CA SER A 514 7.68 29.02 -30.40
C SER A 514 7.29 28.60 -28.98
N LEU A 515 7.35 27.30 -28.65
CA LEU A 515 7.21 26.81 -27.27
C LEU A 515 8.42 27.24 -26.42
N LEU A 516 9.64 27.03 -26.93
CA LEU A 516 10.89 27.34 -26.24
C LEU A 516 11.09 28.85 -26.07
N ASP A 517 10.82 29.63 -27.12
CA ASP A 517 10.84 31.10 -27.09
C ASP A 517 9.86 31.64 -26.03
N GLN A 518 8.67 31.04 -25.94
CA GLN A 518 7.66 31.40 -24.94
C GLN A 518 8.06 30.93 -23.54
N VAL A 519 8.70 29.78 -23.37
CA VAL A 519 9.17 29.31 -22.05
C VAL A 519 10.33 30.12 -21.52
N ALA A 520 11.18 30.71 -22.38
CA ALA A 520 12.15 31.72 -21.97
C ALA A 520 11.48 33.00 -21.40
N VAL A 521 10.24 33.32 -21.81
CA VAL A 521 9.42 34.39 -21.24
C VAL A 521 8.70 33.93 -19.95
N GLU A 522 8.16 32.71 -19.95
CA GLU A 522 7.32 32.18 -18.86
C GLU A 522 8.07 31.64 -17.64
N GLN A 523 9.36 31.29 -17.76
CA GLN A 523 10.19 30.84 -16.62
C GLN A 523 10.57 31.96 -15.64
N GLY A 524 9.88 33.10 -15.63
CA GLY A 524 10.21 34.20 -14.73
C GLY A 524 11.46 34.98 -15.14
N HIS A 525 11.70 35.11 -16.46
CA HIS A 525 12.34 36.32 -17.00
C HIS A 525 11.31 37.38 -17.43
N GLY A 526 10.01 37.12 -17.23
CA GLY A 526 9.13 38.17 -16.70
C GLY A 526 9.74 38.69 -15.39
N LEU A 527 9.95 40.00 -15.30
CA LEU A 527 11.09 40.58 -14.59
C LEU A 527 11.18 40.15 -13.10
N PRO A 528 12.11 39.25 -12.73
CA PRO A 528 12.00 38.48 -11.48
C PRO A 528 12.01 39.32 -10.21
N VAL A 529 11.23 38.82 -9.25
CA VAL A 529 10.81 39.60 -8.09
C VAL A 529 11.93 39.70 -7.05
N VAL A 530 12.32 40.92 -6.73
CA VAL A 530 13.21 41.26 -5.63
C VAL A 530 12.35 41.58 -4.40
N ARG A 531 12.51 40.80 -3.33
CA ARG A 531 11.92 41.11 -2.01
C ARG A 531 12.77 42.19 -1.35
N VAL A 532 12.18 43.35 -1.04
CA VAL A 532 12.85 44.45 -0.35
C VAL A 532 12.33 44.50 1.09
N TYR A 533 13.13 44.00 2.03
CA TYR A 533 12.89 44.16 3.46
C TYR A 533 13.33 45.55 3.93
N VAL A 534 12.70 46.08 4.99
CA VAL A 534 13.12 47.34 5.64
C VAL A 534 13.70 47.01 7.02
N ALA A 535 14.92 47.47 7.29
CA ALA A 535 15.57 47.23 8.58
C ALA A 535 14.81 47.84 9.77
N ASP A 536 14.98 47.24 10.95
CA ASP A 536 14.35 47.64 12.23
C ASP A 536 12.79 47.72 12.22
N MET A 537 12.12 47.14 11.22
CA MET A 537 10.66 46.95 11.17
C MET A 537 10.28 45.46 11.10
N GLU A 538 9.64 44.93 12.13
CA GLU A 538 9.18 43.53 12.18
C GLU A 538 8.11 43.24 11.11
N ASP A 539 8.33 42.16 10.34
CA ASP A 539 7.47 41.65 9.26
C ASP A 539 7.07 42.67 8.16
N ALA A 540 7.91 43.69 7.93
CA ALA A 540 7.68 44.72 6.90
C ALA A 540 8.57 44.53 5.67
N PHE A 541 7.97 44.20 4.52
CA PHE A 541 8.64 44.05 3.24
C PHE A 541 7.77 44.51 2.06
N LEU A 542 8.41 44.79 0.93
CA LEU A 542 7.78 45.07 -0.36
C LEU A 542 8.17 44.00 -1.39
N LEU A 543 7.25 43.68 -2.30
CA LEU A 543 7.51 42.86 -3.48
C LEU A 543 7.67 43.80 -4.69
N VAL A 544 8.76 43.65 -5.45
CA VAL A 544 9.10 44.52 -6.57
C VAL A 544 9.61 43.69 -7.74
N GLU A 545 8.98 43.79 -8.91
CA GLU A 545 9.35 43.04 -10.12
C GLU A 545 10.50 43.75 -10.86
N VAL A 546 11.66 43.10 -11.03
CA VAL A 546 12.85 43.71 -11.68
C VAL A 546 13.54 42.73 -12.65
N PRO A 547 13.46 42.97 -13.97
CA PRO A 547 14.34 41.90 -15.32
C PRO A 547 15.78 41.39 -15.06
N LEU A 548 15.99 40.48 -14.09
CA LEU A 548 17.31 39.85 -13.87
C LEU A 548 17.93 39.28 -15.17
N PRO A 549 19.25 39.49 -15.40
CA PRO A 549 20.22 40.06 -14.46
C PRO A 549 20.18 41.59 -14.40
N ALA A 550 19.71 42.12 -13.26
CA ALA A 550 19.41 43.52 -13.02
C ALA A 550 20.26 44.07 -11.88
N SER A 551 20.45 45.38 -11.90
CA SER A 551 21.31 46.15 -11.03
C SER A 551 20.53 46.88 -9.93
N SER A 552 21.22 47.26 -8.85
CA SER A 552 20.65 48.14 -7.82
C SER A 552 20.06 49.43 -8.41
N HIS A 553 20.69 49.97 -9.47
CA HIS A 553 20.22 51.14 -10.21
C HIS A 553 18.80 50.94 -10.79
N GLU A 554 18.51 49.77 -11.38
CA GLU A 554 17.21 49.48 -11.98
C GLU A 554 16.09 49.29 -10.93
N LEU A 555 16.41 48.70 -9.78
CA LEU A 555 15.47 48.64 -8.64
C LEU A 555 15.11 50.04 -8.12
N ARG A 556 16.08 50.98 -8.07
CA ARG A 556 15.80 52.39 -7.74
C ARG A 556 14.94 53.07 -8.81
N ALA A 557 15.13 52.75 -10.09
CA ALA A 557 14.30 53.29 -11.16
C ALA A 557 12.82 52.84 -11.07
N VAL A 558 12.56 51.62 -10.59
CA VAL A 558 11.19 51.12 -10.34
C VAL A 558 10.56 51.75 -9.08
N LEU A 559 11.32 51.95 -8.00
CA LEU A 559 10.81 52.48 -6.73
C LEU A 559 10.80 54.02 -6.63
N GLY A 560 11.55 54.72 -7.47
CA GLY A 560 11.58 56.18 -7.54
C GLY A 560 11.96 56.84 -6.21
N GLU A 561 11.20 57.87 -5.82
CA GLU A 561 11.44 58.66 -4.59
C GLU A 561 11.36 57.83 -3.28
N ARG A 562 10.82 56.61 -3.33
CA ARG A 562 10.78 55.69 -2.18
C ARG A 562 12.14 55.05 -1.85
N LEU A 563 13.05 54.94 -2.83
CA LEU A 563 14.39 54.32 -2.69
C LEU A 563 15.52 55.20 -3.27
N PRO A 564 15.73 56.42 -2.74
CA PRO A 564 16.78 57.33 -3.21
C PRO A 564 18.19 56.76 -2.99
N THR A 565 19.18 57.32 -3.70
CA THR A 565 20.55 56.78 -3.83
C THR A 565 21.37 56.76 -2.53
N ASP A 566 20.92 57.43 -1.48
CA ASP A 566 21.50 57.39 -0.13
C ASP A 566 20.99 56.23 0.73
N VAL A 567 19.86 55.60 0.38
CA VAL A 567 19.44 54.31 0.97
C VAL A 567 20.42 53.21 0.56
N ARG A 568 20.92 52.45 1.54
CA ARG A 568 21.85 51.35 1.32
C ARG A 568 21.10 50.03 1.20
N LEU A 569 21.39 49.28 0.14
CA LEU A 569 20.88 47.94 -0.10
C LEU A 569 21.91 46.90 0.36
N PHE A 570 21.44 45.82 0.98
CA PHE A 570 22.25 44.70 1.45
C PHE A 570 21.71 43.38 0.89
N PRO A 571 22.56 42.38 0.59
CA PRO A 571 22.10 41.08 0.11
C PRO A 571 21.42 40.29 1.23
N GLY A 572 20.30 39.64 0.91
CA GLY A 572 19.54 38.81 1.84
C GLY A 572 18.62 39.60 2.78
N HIS A 573 17.99 38.89 3.71
CA HIS A 573 17.14 39.45 4.76
C HIS A 573 17.96 39.70 6.03
N LEU A 574 17.99 40.95 6.50
CA LEU A 574 18.72 41.37 7.69
C LEU A 574 17.78 42.10 8.65
N GLN A 575 17.72 41.66 9.91
CA GLN A 575 16.99 42.38 10.96
C GLN A 575 17.64 43.75 11.28
N ARG A 576 18.96 43.89 11.07
CA ARG A 576 19.72 45.13 11.30
C ARG A 576 20.83 45.32 10.28
N CYS A 577 20.92 46.53 9.73
CA CYS A 577 21.98 46.95 8.80
C CYS A 577 23.24 47.51 9.49
N SER A 578 23.49 47.15 10.75
CA SER A 578 24.76 47.44 11.44
C SER A 578 25.05 46.46 12.59
N GLY A 579 26.30 46.00 12.68
CA GLY A 579 26.79 45.11 13.73
C GLY A 579 27.93 44.20 13.23
N PRO A 580 28.54 43.39 14.13
CA PRO A 580 29.47 42.34 13.72
C PRO A 580 28.73 41.28 12.89
N GLY A 581 29.19 41.02 11.67
CA GLY A 581 28.58 40.03 10.76
C GLY A 581 27.57 40.57 9.76
N THR A 582 27.26 41.88 9.77
CA THR A 582 26.52 42.51 8.66
C THR A 582 27.37 42.44 7.36
N PRO A 583 26.81 41.98 6.22
CA PRO A 583 27.52 41.97 4.94
C PRO A 583 27.78 43.40 4.42
N GLU A 584 28.70 43.55 3.47
CA GLU A 584 28.88 44.84 2.79
C GLU A 584 27.66 45.19 1.91
N PRO A 585 27.30 46.48 1.78
CA PRO A 585 26.18 46.91 0.95
C PRO A 585 26.49 46.73 -0.55
N LEU A 586 25.43 46.48 -1.33
CA LEU A 586 25.49 46.33 -2.77
C LEU A 586 25.82 47.68 -3.44
N GLY A 587 26.74 47.67 -4.40
CA GLY A 587 27.00 48.82 -5.27
C GLY A 587 25.89 49.04 -6.30
N GLU A 588 25.87 50.22 -6.94
CA GLU A 588 24.83 50.56 -7.93
C GLU A 588 24.80 49.60 -9.13
N GLU A 589 25.97 49.21 -9.64
CA GLU A 589 26.15 48.24 -10.75
C GLU A 589 26.16 46.77 -10.29
N ALA A 590 25.95 46.49 -9.00
CA ALA A 590 25.95 45.12 -8.49
C ALA A 590 24.67 44.39 -8.91
N ARG A 591 24.81 43.14 -9.36
CA ARG A 591 23.65 42.28 -9.68
C ARG A 591 22.85 41.97 -8.43
N LEU A 592 21.54 42.18 -8.49
CA LEU A 592 20.63 41.96 -7.38
C LEU A 592 20.39 40.46 -7.12
N PRO A 593 20.43 40.00 -5.87
CA PRO A 593 19.80 38.75 -5.45
C PRO A 593 18.28 38.92 -5.34
N SER A 594 17.53 37.81 -5.30
CA SER A 594 16.06 37.79 -5.15
C SER A 594 15.53 38.31 -3.81
N VAL A 595 16.41 38.53 -2.83
CA VAL A 595 16.08 39.14 -1.54
C VAL A 595 17.15 40.16 -1.18
N VAL A 596 16.74 41.38 -0.88
CA VAL A 596 17.60 42.45 -0.34
C VAL A 596 16.96 43.10 0.88
N THR A 597 17.78 43.76 1.69
CA THR A 597 17.32 44.63 2.78
C THR A 597 17.75 46.06 2.48
N ALA A 598 16.81 47.00 2.51
CA ALA A 598 17.07 48.43 2.54
C ALA A 598 17.20 48.88 4.01
N ASP A 599 18.18 49.74 4.32
CA ASP A 599 18.35 50.25 5.68
C ASP A 599 17.25 51.24 6.12
N HIS A 600 16.54 51.84 5.17
CA HIS A 600 15.31 52.61 5.37
C HIS A 600 14.55 52.79 4.05
N LEU A 601 13.32 53.33 4.08
CA LEU A 601 12.56 53.77 2.90
C LEU A 601 11.89 55.13 3.16
N ASN A 602 11.66 55.90 2.10
CA ASN A 602 10.85 57.12 2.17
C ASN A 602 9.35 56.79 2.12
N GLY A 603 8.70 56.77 3.29
CA GLY A 603 7.25 56.65 3.42
C GLY A 603 6.80 55.72 4.55
N SER A 604 5.49 55.59 4.71
CA SER A 604 4.87 54.63 5.62
C SER A 604 4.57 53.32 4.87
N VAL A 605 5.04 52.19 5.41
CA VAL A 605 4.81 50.86 4.81
C VAL A 605 3.36 50.39 4.98
N LEU A 606 2.62 50.96 5.93
CA LEU A 606 1.19 50.68 6.12
C LEU A 606 0.29 51.46 5.15
N ASP A 607 0.76 52.59 4.63
CA ASP A 607 -0.01 53.46 3.73
C ASP A 607 0.11 53.01 2.26
N THR A 608 -0.40 51.81 1.99
CA THR A 608 -0.75 51.26 0.67
C THR A 608 0.37 51.21 -0.39
N ILE A 609 0.92 50.00 -0.56
CA ILE A 609 0.90 49.18 -1.80
C ILE A 609 2.06 48.19 -1.67
N PHE A 610 1.78 46.88 -1.57
CA PHE A 610 2.80 45.81 -1.60
C PHE A 610 2.82 45.01 -2.91
N ALA A 611 1.91 45.32 -3.84
CA ALA A 611 1.65 44.55 -5.06
C ALA A 611 1.39 45.51 -6.25
N THR A 612 1.83 45.16 -7.46
CA THR A 612 1.52 45.92 -8.68
C THR A 612 0.01 45.92 -8.98
N ARG A 613 -0.47 46.78 -9.90
CA ARG A 613 -1.89 46.76 -10.30
C ARG A 613 -2.25 45.42 -10.93
N GLU A 614 -1.30 44.85 -11.65
CA GLU A 614 -1.37 43.56 -12.34
C GLU A 614 -1.51 42.43 -11.32
N MET A 615 -0.68 42.42 -10.27
CA MET A 615 -0.82 41.51 -9.12
C MET A 615 -2.18 41.67 -8.40
N ALA A 616 -2.69 42.89 -8.26
CA ALA A 616 -4.00 43.12 -7.63
C ALA A 616 -5.18 42.56 -8.46
N ILE A 617 -5.10 42.64 -9.79
CA ILE A 617 -6.08 42.02 -10.70
C ILE A 617 -5.98 40.49 -10.64
N GLN A 618 -4.76 39.94 -10.71
CA GLN A 618 -4.52 38.49 -10.57
C GLN A 618 -5.07 37.93 -9.26
N ALA A 619 -4.98 38.68 -8.16
CA ALA A 619 -5.58 38.29 -6.88
C ALA A 619 -7.12 38.22 -6.93
N GLN A 620 -7.80 39.12 -7.66
CA GLN A 620 -9.25 39.03 -7.88
C GLN A 620 -9.61 37.82 -8.76
N GLU A 621 -8.88 37.59 -9.84
CA GLU A 621 -9.09 36.46 -10.76
C GLU A 621 -8.86 35.10 -10.06
N TRP A 622 -7.87 35.01 -9.18
CA TRP A 622 -7.61 33.81 -8.40
C TRP A 622 -8.69 33.57 -7.33
N CYS A 623 -9.20 34.64 -6.68
CA CYS A 623 -10.41 34.54 -5.85
C CYS A 623 -11.60 33.98 -6.65
N ILE A 624 -11.86 34.47 -7.86
CA ILE A 624 -12.91 33.95 -8.75
C ILE A 624 -12.68 32.46 -9.05
N ALA A 625 -11.46 32.07 -9.42
CA ALA A 625 -11.12 30.69 -9.79
C ALA A 625 -11.26 29.71 -8.60
N LEU A 626 -10.97 30.14 -7.37
CA LEU A 626 -11.21 29.33 -6.16
C LEU A 626 -12.70 29.26 -5.82
N LEU A 627 -13.40 30.39 -5.83
CA LEU A 627 -14.83 30.50 -5.51
C LEU A 627 -15.75 29.80 -6.53
N SER A 628 -15.27 29.58 -7.76
CA SER A 628 -16.00 28.90 -8.84
C SER A 628 -15.97 27.36 -8.76
N LYS A 629 -15.21 26.77 -7.82
CA LYS A 629 -15.12 25.30 -7.68
C LYS A 629 -16.41 24.70 -7.11
N ASP A 630 -16.84 23.55 -7.66
CA ASP A 630 -18.03 22.83 -7.19
C ASP A 630 -18.01 22.56 -5.68
N GLU A 631 -16.87 22.13 -5.13
CA GLU A 631 -16.68 21.88 -3.69
C GLU A 631 -16.89 23.15 -2.84
N THR A 632 -16.50 24.32 -3.37
CA THR A 632 -16.66 25.61 -2.71
C THR A 632 -18.10 26.13 -2.84
N GLN A 633 -18.78 25.86 -3.95
CA GLN A 633 -20.21 26.16 -4.08
C GLN A 633 -21.08 25.25 -3.20
N GLN A 634 -20.72 23.97 -3.05
CA GLN A 634 -21.36 23.04 -2.10
C GLN A 634 -21.15 23.48 -0.63
N LEU A 635 -20.00 24.07 -0.30
CA LEU A 635 -19.79 24.73 0.99
C LEU A 635 -20.79 25.88 1.17
N PHE A 636 -20.97 26.78 0.20
CA PHE A 636 -21.97 27.85 0.29
C PHE A 636 -23.42 27.33 0.34
N ASP A 637 -23.77 26.27 -0.40
CA ASP A 637 -25.08 25.60 -0.30
C ASP A 637 -25.35 25.14 1.15
N SER A 638 -24.36 24.50 1.78
CA SER A 638 -24.45 24.05 3.17
C SER A 638 -24.61 25.21 4.16
N LEU A 639 -23.94 26.33 3.89
CA LEU A 639 -23.99 27.54 4.71
C LEU A 639 -25.34 28.25 4.59
N GLU A 640 -25.94 28.34 3.39
CA GLU A 640 -27.29 28.87 3.20
C GLU A 640 -28.33 27.98 3.87
N ALA A 641 -28.28 26.66 3.63
CA ALA A 641 -29.19 25.69 4.23
C ALA A 641 -29.14 25.72 5.77
N ALA A 642 -27.94 25.70 6.36
CA ALA A 642 -27.77 25.81 7.81
C ALA A 642 -28.16 27.19 8.38
N SER A 643 -28.33 28.20 7.53
CA SER A 643 -28.72 29.57 7.92
C SER A 643 -30.23 29.81 7.89
N ASP A 644 -31.03 28.86 7.39
CA ASP A 644 -32.50 28.85 7.54
C ASP A 644 -33.16 30.16 7.06
N GLY A 645 -32.80 30.57 5.84
CA GLY A 645 -33.25 31.83 5.21
C GLY A 645 -32.72 33.13 5.82
N ASN A 646 -32.01 33.09 6.95
CA ASN A 646 -31.51 34.29 7.61
C ASN A 646 -30.16 34.73 7.03
N TYR A 647 -30.19 35.71 6.12
CA TYR A 647 -28.99 36.23 5.46
C TYR A 647 -27.93 36.81 6.42
N ASN A 648 -28.30 37.40 7.56
CA ASN A 648 -27.31 37.88 8.54
C ASN A 648 -26.56 36.71 9.21
N LYS A 649 -27.25 35.61 9.48
CA LYS A 649 -26.67 34.35 9.99
C LYS A 649 -25.77 33.68 8.95
N TYR A 650 -26.16 33.74 7.66
CA TYR A 650 -25.31 33.32 6.54
C TYR A 650 -24.02 34.14 6.47
N ARG A 651 -24.13 35.47 6.40
CA ARG A 651 -22.98 36.37 6.19
C ARG A 651 -21.88 36.23 7.25
N VAL A 652 -22.23 36.00 8.51
CA VAL A 652 -21.22 35.74 9.56
C VAL A 652 -20.44 34.45 9.27
N ARG A 653 -21.16 33.36 8.98
CA ARG A 653 -20.54 32.04 8.72
C ARG A 653 -19.76 32.00 7.41
N MET A 654 -20.22 32.74 6.40
CA MET A 654 -19.52 32.98 5.14
C MET A 654 -18.11 33.56 5.40
N PHE A 655 -17.98 34.59 6.25
CA PHE A 655 -16.68 35.18 6.57
C PHE A 655 -15.73 34.22 7.32
N ASP A 656 -16.23 33.44 8.28
CA ASP A 656 -15.39 32.46 8.99
C ASP A 656 -14.98 31.26 8.10
N ALA A 657 -15.81 30.89 7.12
CA ALA A 657 -15.50 29.84 6.14
C ALA A 657 -14.50 30.28 5.07
N LEU A 658 -14.67 31.49 4.50
CA LEU A 658 -13.79 32.07 3.48
C LEU A 658 -12.32 32.09 3.91
N TYR A 659 -12.08 32.35 5.18
CA TYR A 659 -10.75 32.45 5.77
C TYR A 659 -9.88 31.20 5.48
N ASN A 660 -10.34 30.03 5.92
CA ASN A 660 -9.59 28.77 5.82
C ASN A 660 -9.57 28.19 4.40
N THR A 661 -10.57 28.49 3.58
CA THR A 661 -10.80 27.79 2.30
C THR A 661 -10.33 28.58 1.08
N ILE A 662 -10.35 29.92 1.14
CA ILE A 662 -10.07 30.80 -0.02
C ILE A 662 -8.88 31.71 0.25
N TYR A 663 -8.79 32.30 1.46
CA TYR A 663 -7.71 33.25 1.75
C TYR A 663 -6.38 32.59 2.09
N THR A 664 -6.33 31.47 2.84
CA THR A 664 -5.05 30.84 3.21
C THR A 664 -4.12 30.57 2.01
N PRO A 665 -4.55 29.89 0.91
CA PRO A 665 -3.65 29.61 -0.21
C PRO A 665 -3.21 30.87 -0.97
N LEU A 666 -4.06 31.91 -0.96
CA LEU A 666 -3.78 33.19 -1.61
C LEU A 666 -2.80 34.03 -0.80
N LEU A 667 -2.86 33.96 0.53
CA LEU A 667 -1.87 34.59 1.42
C LEU A 667 -0.52 33.88 1.33
N GLU A 668 -0.50 32.54 1.32
CA GLU A 668 0.71 31.73 1.11
C GLU A 668 1.43 32.09 -0.19
N ALA A 669 0.70 32.16 -1.31
CA ALA A 669 1.25 32.48 -2.63
C ALA A 669 1.90 33.87 -2.71
N TYR A 670 1.35 34.86 -1.99
CA TYR A 670 1.89 36.21 -1.91
C TYR A 670 2.88 36.40 -0.74
N GLY A 671 3.18 35.35 0.02
CA GLY A 671 4.08 35.39 1.19
C GLY A 671 3.56 36.22 2.37
N LEU A 672 2.25 36.44 2.44
CA LEU A 672 1.59 37.28 3.44
C LEU A 672 1.34 36.51 4.76
N PRO A 673 1.19 37.21 5.90
CA PRO A 673 0.83 36.58 7.16
C PRO A 673 -0.47 35.76 7.06
N LEU A 674 -0.46 34.52 7.55
CA LEU A 674 -1.61 33.59 7.51
C LEU A 674 -2.62 33.88 8.65
N ASP A 675 -2.87 35.17 8.90
CA ASP A 675 -3.70 35.71 9.96
C ASP A 675 -4.77 36.70 9.40
N ARG A 676 -5.57 37.32 10.27
CA ARG A 676 -6.54 38.35 9.84
C ARG A 676 -5.88 39.67 9.39
N LYS A 677 -4.62 39.96 9.77
CA LYS A 677 -3.84 41.11 9.26
C LYS A 677 -3.45 40.88 7.80
N GLY A 678 -3.03 39.68 7.40
CA GLY A 678 -2.75 39.35 6.00
C GLY A 678 -3.97 39.51 5.07
N VAL A 679 -5.14 38.98 5.48
CA VAL A 679 -6.41 39.19 4.74
C VAL A 679 -6.72 40.68 4.57
N MET A 680 -6.52 41.48 5.62
CA MET A 680 -6.74 42.93 5.58
C MET A 680 -5.75 43.61 4.62
N MET A 681 -4.45 43.31 4.72
CA MET A 681 -3.41 43.86 3.84
C MET A 681 -3.75 43.64 2.37
N LEU A 682 -4.09 42.40 2.00
CA LEU A 682 -4.49 42.03 0.65
C LEU A 682 -5.75 42.79 0.19
N SER A 683 -6.80 42.80 1.01
CA SER A 683 -8.07 43.46 0.67
C SER A 683 -7.89 44.99 0.48
N THR A 684 -7.15 45.64 1.39
CA THR A 684 -6.83 47.07 1.29
C THR A 684 -5.95 47.38 0.08
N SER A 685 -5.06 46.48 -0.34
CA SER A 685 -4.20 46.72 -1.50
C SER A 685 -4.93 46.53 -2.83
N ILE A 686 -5.90 45.61 -2.91
CA ILE A 686 -6.82 45.52 -4.07
C ILE A 686 -7.67 46.80 -4.15
N GLN A 687 -8.18 47.28 -3.00
CA GLN A 687 -8.94 48.54 -2.92
C GLN A 687 -8.11 49.77 -3.30
N ALA A 688 -6.81 49.81 -2.97
CA ALA A 688 -5.92 50.92 -3.30
C ALA A 688 -5.70 51.12 -4.81
N HIS A 689 -5.80 50.04 -5.60
CA HIS A 689 -5.71 50.09 -7.06
C HIS A 689 -7.06 50.31 -7.77
N PHE A 690 -8.18 50.27 -7.04
CA PHE A 690 -9.51 50.42 -7.63
C PHE A 690 -9.81 51.87 -8.04
N SER A 691 -9.94 52.10 -9.35
CA SER A 691 -10.37 53.39 -9.90
C SER A 691 -11.88 53.41 -10.20
N PRO A 692 -12.62 54.51 -9.94
CA PRO A 692 -14.08 54.58 -10.19
C PRO A 692 -14.55 54.41 -11.64
N MET A 693 -13.63 54.26 -12.60
CA MET A 693 -13.91 53.97 -14.02
C MET A 693 -13.33 52.62 -14.47
N ASP A 694 -12.74 51.83 -13.56
CA ASP A 694 -12.12 50.55 -13.85
C ASP A 694 -13.18 49.45 -13.96
N TYR A 695 -13.69 49.27 -15.18
CA TYR A 695 -14.75 48.32 -15.48
C TYR A 695 -14.34 46.87 -15.17
N ASP A 696 -13.10 46.50 -15.48
CA ASP A 696 -12.63 45.12 -15.34
C ASP A 696 -12.47 44.74 -13.86
N MET A 697 -11.85 45.62 -13.04
CA MET A 697 -11.78 45.41 -11.58
C MET A 697 -13.18 45.43 -10.92
N ALA A 698 -14.12 46.24 -11.44
CA ALA A 698 -15.50 46.28 -10.95
C ALA A 698 -16.32 45.04 -11.34
N GLN A 699 -16.11 44.49 -12.55
CA GLN A 699 -16.74 43.24 -12.99
C GLN A 699 -16.19 42.04 -12.21
N ASN A 700 -14.87 41.98 -12.00
CA ASN A 700 -14.24 40.95 -11.18
C ASN A 700 -14.73 41.03 -9.71
N TRP A 701 -14.89 42.23 -9.15
CA TRP A 701 -15.51 42.41 -7.82
C TRP A 701 -16.96 41.88 -7.79
N LEU A 702 -17.80 42.23 -8.76
CA LEU A 702 -19.18 41.71 -8.83
C LEU A 702 -19.19 40.18 -8.87
N GLN A 703 -18.33 39.55 -9.67
CA GLN A 703 -18.28 38.11 -9.82
C GLN A 703 -17.81 37.40 -8.53
N VAL A 704 -16.83 37.95 -7.81
CA VAL A 704 -16.44 37.48 -6.47
C VAL A 704 -17.63 37.52 -5.49
N GLU A 705 -18.35 38.64 -5.43
CA GLU A 705 -19.47 38.82 -4.51
C GLU A 705 -20.67 37.91 -4.86
N GLN A 706 -20.91 37.67 -6.16
CA GLN A 706 -21.94 36.74 -6.63
C GLN A 706 -21.62 35.29 -6.28
N LEU A 707 -20.37 34.85 -6.46
CA LEU A 707 -19.95 33.48 -6.11
C LEU A 707 -19.98 33.22 -4.59
N MET A 708 -19.70 34.23 -3.76
CA MET A 708 -19.90 34.18 -2.31
C MET A 708 -21.37 34.35 -1.88
N ARG A 709 -22.29 34.63 -2.83
CA ARG A 709 -23.71 34.92 -2.58
C ARG A 709 -23.92 36.10 -1.63
N ASN A 710 -22.96 37.03 -1.61
CA ASN A 710 -22.93 38.18 -0.70
C ASN A 710 -23.90 39.28 -1.19
N GLN A 711 -25.19 39.13 -0.91
CA GLN A 711 -26.27 40.04 -1.35
C GLN A 711 -26.04 41.54 -1.07
N VAL A 712 -25.18 41.91 -0.11
CA VAL A 712 -24.79 43.31 0.15
C VAL A 712 -23.66 43.76 -0.77
N GLY A 713 -22.62 42.93 -0.95
CA GLY A 713 -21.51 43.20 -1.86
C GLY A 713 -21.94 43.24 -3.33
N VAL A 714 -22.76 42.28 -3.75
CA VAL A 714 -23.36 42.22 -5.10
C VAL A 714 -24.03 43.56 -5.46
N LYS A 715 -24.89 44.09 -4.58
CA LYS A 715 -25.59 45.36 -4.81
C LYS A 715 -24.65 46.58 -4.85
N ALA A 716 -23.53 46.54 -4.15
CA ALA A 716 -22.54 47.61 -4.18
C ALA A 716 -21.76 47.60 -5.52
N ALA A 717 -21.34 46.41 -5.97
CA ALA A 717 -20.66 46.23 -7.25
C ALA A 717 -21.59 46.52 -8.46
N GLU A 718 -22.85 46.05 -8.41
CA GLU A 718 -23.90 46.39 -9.38
C GLU A 718 -24.12 47.91 -9.49
N ALA A 719 -24.15 48.63 -8.37
CA ALA A 719 -24.27 50.09 -8.36
C ALA A 719 -23.05 50.78 -8.98
N SER A 720 -21.83 50.27 -8.71
CA SER A 720 -20.60 50.79 -9.30
C SER A 720 -20.56 50.60 -10.83
N LEU A 721 -20.91 49.41 -11.31
CA LEU A 721 -20.99 49.12 -12.75
C LEU A 721 -22.11 49.92 -13.44
N ALA A 722 -23.26 50.10 -12.78
CA ALA A 722 -24.32 50.96 -13.28
C ALA A 722 -23.88 52.43 -13.39
N GLN A 723 -23.04 52.91 -12.49
CA GLN A 723 -22.47 54.27 -12.57
C GLN A 723 -21.47 54.40 -13.74
N ILE A 724 -20.60 53.41 -13.96
CA ILE A 724 -19.68 53.37 -15.12
C ILE A 724 -20.49 53.38 -16.44
N HIS A 725 -21.48 52.49 -16.57
CA HIS A 725 -22.38 52.45 -17.73
C HIS A 725 -23.14 53.76 -17.94
N ALA A 726 -23.62 54.41 -16.88
CA ALA A 726 -24.34 55.67 -16.98
C ALA A 726 -23.46 56.84 -17.45
N VAL A 727 -22.16 56.81 -17.17
CA VAL A 727 -21.17 57.78 -17.68
C VAL A 727 -20.85 57.49 -19.15
N TRP A 728 -20.61 56.23 -19.52
CA TRP A 728 -20.38 55.82 -20.91
C TRP A 728 -21.60 56.06 -21.83
N ALA A 729 -22.82 56.14 -21.27
CA ALA A 729 -24.04 56.51 -22.00
C ALA A 729 -24.27 58.03 -22.12
N GLN A 730 -23.37 58.87 -21.59
CA GLN A 730 -23.46 60.34 -21.60
C GLN A 730 -22.29 61.04 -22.32
N GLY A 731 -21.29 60.28 -22.80
CA GLY A 731 -20.17 60.75 -23.63
C GLY A 731 -20.30 60.33 -25.09
#